data_AF-A0A8J2LXZ8-F1
#
_entry.id   AF-A0A8J2LXZ8-F1
#
_cell.length_a   1.000
_cell.length_b   1.000
_cell.length_c   1.000
_cell.angle_alpha   90.00
_cell.angle_beta   90.00
_cell.angle_gamma   90.00
#
_symmetry.space_group_name_H-M   'P 1'
#
loop_
_entity.id
_entity.type
_entity.pdbx_description
1 polymer ?
#
loop_
_entity_poly.entity_id
_entity_poly.type
_entity_poly.pdbx_seq_one_letter_code
_entity_poly.pdbx_strand_id
1 'polypeptide(L)'
;MFPRRCSWLYLLALAATVLIPSAEGITLFAPINGNGIRGTVTWIQEGRGSKVTVLVSLESLSKVEENAEYSWAIHEFPINYGQNPGSRCDRALLGNQLFKLDEIFGKLTLPTESTISLTTDRFNLTGVDGIWSHSLVLTSKGQSTCATIDAEAETRFGVAHFTHPMAGSVYFQTLNDRQGLTTSIFSDIFYVNQDRPAPSDHSWRLFITDYATNAKDDSDCSSLQQLWDPDMKQGDTACSKTSPESCAAGDLTEKHGKLRVGARQSPFSRKIYMDSTLPMISYTSKRKLFIVVFHPDKPESIVSCAHVQKIEAKRAVAFVNGYGARVNFTFSQPSPFHPTTTFIVGKKLGSRAGNFHVHVFPKVPKMRIDDPTCSATGGHWNPYQVNMADYPGPGAGTDDQYELGDLSGKYGKFSGLDNVTSDYMDTNLPLFGPNSIIGRSIVIHRDSDGGRWICGNILNTRELITAVATFKYPLVGSMYFMQEADNPFAETSIFINGLHYSDGSKNNTLDHQWFITTGEITKDFYDWRNRCVSASGHYNPYRVSTATKGYSDCGPSSPFRCELGDLSTRLQRLTVSGTKAQIVFTKRFFTDVNLPLSGKYSIIGRSVILNDDHGPIHRGDRLACTMIQRVYRIKAVAKDWFGNGEKAGVTGKFEFIQETPFSPVRSTVMLKGLAGIAQNFHVHLTSIPIDRQYPCSDHSVGGHYNPFNVTKPPPIGSPDEYEVGDLSGKFDKLRDLYEFENAYNDTNLELIAPHSILGRSIVIHKKDKNLRWACADVVRGYSPSEAAEYRAIASFHHPDGYAWGYVRFTQLVYNDGSLSNTVIEVNLKYPGQINRNYTKNHNWSVFVNRIAHDAAVKSLAHRCVAAGHRWNPYFVHLADPNNVEFYAQECSPQTPLRCDVGDVSGRLGPITVGENKFVFIDPNLPLSGPASVLHRSLIIHAPNGGTDRMACGNIEPDKDIIKYAKIRKFNDFLVEEFLDDVRKVLGVPEWMLTYDNRQTKIVQEGECAQLLFHFRGPVADRIEQDFDRLLNGREISRPSLDIPGVLNPVKRKTKLNYRSCTARRAATKQQSQQVNEVSSAGQSTHRFSLLSAFTTIVPLILISTYMKS
;
A
#
# COMPACT_ATOMS: atom_id res chain seq x y z
N MET A 1 9.41 -18.58 -4.84
CA MET A 1 9.77 -19.58 -5.86
C MET A 1 8.65 -20.62 -5.91
N PHE A 2 7.87 -20.65 -6.98
CA PHE A 2 6.87 -21.69 -7.24
C PHE A 2 7.15 -22.25 -8.64
N PRO A 3 7.13 -23.58 -8.82
CA PRO A 3 7.60 -24.21 -10.04
C PRO A 3 6.56 -24.05 -11.16
N ARG A 4 7.07 -23.77 -12.36
CA ARG A 4 6.36 -23.82 -13.63
C ARG A 4 5.94 -25.26 -13.94
N ARG A 5 4.76 -25.69 -13.48
CA ARG A 5 4.03 -26.85 -14.02
C ARG A 5 2.54 -26.65 -13.81
N CYS A 6 1.84 -26.19 -14.83
CA CYS A 6 0.46 -26.55 -15.19
C CYS A 6 -0.02 -25.63 -16.30
N SER A 7 0.09 -26.10 -17.54
CA SER A 7 -0.69 -25.59 -18.68
C SER A 7 -0.80 -26.72 -19.71
N TRP A 8 -1.33 -27.87 -19.29
CA TRP A 8 -1.49 -29.09 -20.10
C TRP A 8 -2.80 -29.83 -19.75
N LEU A 9 -3.90 -29.09 -19.52
CA LEU A 9 -5.21 -29.70 -19.19
C LEU A 9 -6.39 -29.12 -19.98
N TYR A 10 -6.13 -28.48 -21.13
CA TYR A 10 -7.15 -28.06 -22.11
C TYR A 10 -7.10 -28.90 -23.40
N LEU A 11 -7.03 -30.24 -23.27
CA LEU A 11 -6.96 -31.13 -24.43
C LEU A 11 -7.85 -32.39 -24.34
N LEU A 12 -8.90 -32.38 -23.53
CA LEU A 12 -9.83 -33.52 -23.40
C LEU A 12 -11.29 -33.10 -23.43
N ALA A 13 -11.73 -32.52 -24.56
CA ALA A 13 -13.13 -32.53 -25.01
C ALA A 13 -13.25 -32.10 -26.49
N LEU A 14 -12.50 -32.73 -27.40
CA LEU A 14 -12.75 -32.69 -28.85
C LEU A 14 -12.07 -33.90 -29.51
N ALA A 15 -12.54 -35.09 -29.13
CA ALA A 15 -12.19 -36.33 -29.81
C ALA A 15 -13.18 -36.57 -30.96
N ALA A 16 -13.02 -35.78 -32.03
CA ALA A 16 -13.43 -36.15 -33.39
C ALA A 16 -12.27 -35.73 -34.30
N THR A 17 -11.38 -36.68 -34.56
CA THR A 17 -10.11 -36.51 -35.26
C THR A 17 -10.31 -36.17 -36.73
N VAL A 18 -10.09 -34.91 -37.09
CA VAL A 18 -9.43 -34.58 -38.36
C VAL A 18 -7.95 -34.46 -38.04
N LEU A 19 -7.14 -35.39 -38.55
CA LEU A 19 -5.68 -35.30 -38.53
C LEU A 19 -5.26 -34.05 -39.30
N ILE A 20 -4.97 -32.95 -38.60
CA ILE A 20 -4.27 -31.80 -39.19
C ILE A 20 -2.78 -32.16 -39.18
N PRO A 21 -2.10 -32.21 -40.33
CA PRO A 21 -0.68 -32.51 -40.38
C PRO A 21 0.11 -31.36 -39.75
N SER A 22 1.28 -31.68 -39.21
CA SER A 22 2.28 -30.72 -38.75
C SER A 22 2.76 -29.86 -39.94
N ALA A 23 2.15 -28.70 -40.15
CA ALA A 23 2.57 -27.71 -41.14
C ALA A 23 3.14 -26.45 -40.45
N GLU A 24 4.15 -25.83 -41.04
CA GLU A 24 4.96 -24.70 -40.53
C GLU A 24 4.21 -23.35 -40.46
N GLY A 25 2.87 -23.36 -40.39
CA GLY A 25 2.00 -22.18 -40.52
C GLY A 25 1.81 -21.32 -39.27
N ILE A 26 1.26 -20.12 -39.48
CA ILE A 26 0.79 -19.20 -38.45
C ILE A 26 -0.73 -19.27 -38.29
N THR A 27 -1.19 -19.15 -37.04
CA THR A 27 -2.61 -19.09 -36.67
C THR A 27 -2.92 -17.76 -35.98
N LEU A 28 -3.89 -17.02 -36.53
CA LEU A 28 -4.47 -15.84 -35.91
C LEU A 28 -5.90 -16.14 -35.45
N PHE A 29 -6.38 -15.43 -34.43
CA PHE A 29 -7.73 -15.60 -33.91
C PHE A 29 -8.32 -14.27 -33.42
N ALA A 30 -9.64 -14.15 -33.49
CA ALA A 30 -10.42 -13.01 -33.04
C ALA A 30 -11.59 -13.51 -32.17
N PRO A 31 -11.49 -13.44 -30.83
CA PRO A 31 -12.53 -13.94 -29.93
C PRO A 31 -13.67 -12.91 -29.81
N ILE A 32 -14.86 -13.27 -30.27
CA ILE A 32 -16.06 -12.44 -30.25
C ILE A 32 -16.93 -12.85 -29.05
N ASN A 33 -17.34 -11.86 -28.25
CA ASN A 33 -18.30 -12.04 -27.16
C ASN A 33 -19.03 -10.70 -26.91
N GLY A 34 -19.97 -10.37 -27.79
CA GLY A 34 -20.68 -9.08 -27.74
C GLY A 34 -21.90 -9.04 -28.64
N ASN A 35 -22.90 -8.23 -28.28
CA ASN A 35 -24.18 -8.08 -28.99
C ASN A 35 -24.89 -9.42 -29.28
N GLY A 36 -24.90 -10.34 -28.31
CA GLY A 36 -25.58 -11.63 -28.44
C GLY A 36 -24.86 -12.66 -29.32
N ILE A 37 -23.65 -12.37 -29.78
CA ILE A 37 -22.81 -13.31 -30.54
C ILE A 37 -21.59 -13.71 -29.71
N ARG A 38 -21.30 -15.01 -29.67
CA ARG A 38 -20.11 -15.57 -29.01
C ARG A 38 -19.38 -16.53 -29.94
N GLY A 39 -18.06 -16.60 -29.83
CA GLY A 39 -17.23 -17.60 -30.51
C GLY A 39 -15.93 -17.00 -31.02
N THR A 40 -15.33 -17.63 -32.03
CA THR A 40 -14.02 -17.23 -32.56
C THR A 40 -14.00 -17.32 -34.07
N VAL A 41 -13.38 -16.32 -34.70
CA VAL A 41 -12.92 -16.41 -36.09
C VAL A 41 -11.42 -16.68 -36.08
N THR A 42 -10.98 -17.72 -36.77
CA THR A 42 -9.58 -18.16 -36.82
C THR A 42 -9.08 -18.12 -38.25
N TRP A 43 -7.85 -17.66 -38.46
CA TRP A 43 -7.17 -17.67 -39.76
C TRP A 43 -5.89 -18.48 -39.67
N ILE A 44 -5.66 -19.34 -40.66
CA ILE A 44 -4.50 -20.22 -40.73
C ILE A 44 -3.81 -20.01 -42.07
N GLN A 45 -2.49 -19.84 -42.05
CA GLN A 45 -1.67 -19.69 -43.26
C GLN A 45 -0.38 -20.47 -43.11
N GLU A 46 -0.12 -21.42 -44.02
CA GLU A 46 1.09 -22.26 -44.00
C GLU A 46 2.38 -21.45 -44.24
N GLY A 47 2.33 -20.46 -45.14
CA GLY A 47 3.45 -19.58 -45.45
C GLY A 47 3.00 -18.27 -46.08
N ARG A 48 3.79 -17.19 -45.98
CA ARG A 48 3.42 -15.91 -46.62
C ARG A 48 3.22 -16.11 -48.12
N GLY A 49 2.10 -15.61 -48.66
CA GLY A 49 1.70 -15.81 -50.06
C GLY A 49 0.95 -17.13 -50.34
N SER A 50 0.87 -18.06 -49.38
CA SER A 50 -0.05 -19.20 -49.48
C SER A 50 -1.48 -18.73 -49.25
N LYS A 51 -2.46 -19.54 -49.69
CA LYS A 51 -3.87 -19.31 -49.36
C LYS A 51 -4.06 -19.30 -47.85
N VAL A 52 -4.93 -18.41 -47.39
CA VAL A 52 -5.39 -18.28 -46.01
C VAL A 52 -6.69 -19.06 -45.86
N THR A 53 -6.72 -19.97 -44.89
CA THR A 53 -7.94 -20.68 -44.48
C THR A 53 -8.59 -19.91 -43.33
N VAL A 54 -9.89 -19.61 -43.45
CA VAL A 54 -10.67 -18.91 -42.42
C VAL A 54 -11.69 -19.88 -41.83
N LEU A 55 -11.65 -20.08 -40.53
CA LEU A 55 -12.57 -20.91 -39.77
C LEU A 55 -13.47 -19.99 -38.92
N VAL A 56 -14.77 -19.98 -39.21
CA VAL A 56 -15.76 -19.20 -38.47
C VAL A 56 -16.55 -20.13 -37.58
N SER A 57 -16.40 -19.98 -36.26
CA SER A 57 -17.15 -20.72 -35.24
C SER A 57 -17.86 -19.71 -34.34
N LEU A 58 -19.07 -19.32 -34.74
CA LEU A 58 -19.85 -18.28 -34.05
C LEU A 58 -21.27 -18.78 -33.76
N GLU A 59 -21.65 -18.69 -32.50
CA GLU A 59 -23.00 -18.99 -32.03
C GLU A 59 -23.78 -17.72 -31.72
N SER A 60 -25.10 -17.83 -31.86
CA SER A 60 -26.06 -16.79 -31.56
C SER A 60 -26.76 -17.14 -30.25
N LEU A 61 -26.68 -16.25 -29.26
CA LEU A 61 -27.25 -16.45 -27.93
C LEU A 61 -28.70 -15.94 -27.86
N SER A 62 -29.47 -16.48 -26.90
CA SER A 62 -30.92 -16.26 -26.77
C SER A 62 -31.29 -14.77 -26.72
N LYS A 63 -31.83 -14.26 -27.84
CA LYS A 63 -32.46 -12.93 -28.12
C LYS A 63 -32.14 -12.40 -29.53
N VAL A 64 -31.25 -13.03 -30.28
CA VAL A 64 -30.97 -12.69 -31.69
C VAL A 64 -31.93 -13.45 -32.61
N GLU A 65 -32.43 -12.80 -33.67
CA GLU A 65 -33.27 -13.44 -34.69
C GLU A 65 -32.56 -14.65 -35.32
N GLU A 66 -33.28 -15.76 -35.47
CA GLU A 66 -32.82 -16.91 -36.26
C GLU A 66 -32.55 -16.46 -37.71
N ASN A 67 -31.39 -16.83 -38.26
CA ASN A 67 -30.93 -16.51 -39.61
C ASN A 67 -30.63 -15.02 -39.88
N ALA A 68 -30.14 -14.29 -38.88
CA ALA A 68 -29.69 -12.92 -39.07
C ALA A 68 -28.44 -12.86 -39.98
N GLU A 69 -28.47 -11.98 -40.98
CA GLU A 69 -27.32 -11.66 -41.82
C GLU A 69 -26.39 -10.67 -41.12
N TYR A 70 -25.09 -10.97 -41.12
CA TYR A 70 -24.02 -10.15 -40.60
C TYR A 70 -23.07 -9.73 -41.71
N SER A 71 -22.85 -8.41 -41.79
CA SER A 71 -21.73 -7.83 -42.52
C SER A 71 -20.48 -7.95 -41.66
N TRP A 72 -19.34 -8.30 -42.25
CA TRP A 72 -18.08 -8.45 -41.54
C TRP A 72 -16.91 -7.86 -42.32
N ALA A 73 -16.03 -7.18 -41.61
CA ALA A 73 -14.90 -6.46 -42.19
C ALA A 73 -13.72 -6.36 -41.23
N ILE A 74 -12.52 -6.24 -41.79
CA ILE A 74 -11.29 -5.94 -41.06
C ILE A 74 -11.07 -4.43 -41.08
N HIS A 75 -10.87 -3.85 -39.91
CA HIS A 75 -10.67 -2.42 -39.69
C HIS A 75 -9.24 -2.09 -39.26
N GLU A 76 -8.84 -0.84 -39.50
CA GLU A 76 -7.46 -0.36 -39.39
C GLU A 76 -6.84 -0.46 -37.99
N PHE A 77 -7.57 -0.16 -36.92
CA PHE A 77 -6.98 -0.06 -35.58
C PHE A 77 -7.37 -1.22 -34.65
N PRO A 78 -6.49 -1.64 -33.73
CA PRO A 78 -6.84 -2.61 -32.68
C PRO A 78 -7.88 -2.03 -31.71
N ILE A 79 -8.62 -2.90 -31.04
CA ILE A 79 -9.62 -2.50 -30.05
C ILE A 79 -8.95 -2.20 -28.72
N ASN A 80 -9.31 -1.08 -28.10
CA ASN A 80 -8.98 -0.82 -26.71
C ASN A 80 -10.12 -1.35 -25.80
N TYR A 81 -9.88 -2.46 -25.11
CA TYR A 81 -10.87 -3.09 -24.23
C TYR A 81 -11.16 -2.29 -22.94
N GLY A 82 -10.40 -1.23 -22.66
CA GLY A 82 -10.70 -0.27 -21.59
C GLY A 82 -11.79 0.75 -21.93
N GLN A 83 -12.26 0.79 -23.17
CA GLN A 83 -13.32 1.69 -23.64
C GLN A 83 -14.73 1.08 -23.53
N ASN A 84 -15.75 1.92 -23.72
CA ASN A 84 -17.15 1.50 -23.66
C ASN A 84 -17.47 0.41 -24.71
N PRO A 85 -17.98 -0.77 -24.32
CA PRO A 85 -18.30 -1.85 -25.25
C PRO A 85 -19.33 -1.44 -26.31
N GLY A 86 -20.26 -0.54 -26.00
CA GLY A 86 -21.29 -0.08 -26.94
C GLY A 86 -20.78 0.82 -28.06
N SER A 87 -19.60 1.44 -27.91
CA SER A 87 -19.02 2.33 -28.92
C SER A 87 -17.65 1.90 -29.43
N ARG A 88 -16.94 0.98 -28.74
CA ARG A 88 -15.57 0.59 -29.10
C ARG A 88 -15.43 0.00 -30.51
N CYS A 89 -16.53 -0.50 -31.08
CA CYS A 89 -16.60 -1.05 -32.43
C CYS A 89 -16.89 0.01 -33.51
N ASP A 90 -17.10 1.26 -33.11
CA ASP A 90 -17.43 2.34 -34.04
C ASP A 90 -16.26 2.62 -35.00
N ARG A 91 -16.59 2.94 -36.24
CA ARG A 91 -15.63 3.36 -37.27
C ARG A 91 -14.78 4.56 -36.82
N ALA A 92 -15.33 5.45 -35.99
CA ALA A 92 -14.59 6.57 -35.42
C ALA A 92 -13.42 6.12 -34.52
N LEU A 93 -13.50 4.92 -33.93
CA LEU A 93 -12.45 4.39 -33.07
C LEU A 93 -11.53 3.41 -33.80
N LEU A 94 -12.09 2.58 -34.68
CA LEU A 94 -11.37 1.51 -35.39
C LEU A 94 -10.82 1.91 -36.77
N GLY A 95 -11.11 3.12 -37.25
CA GLY A 95 -10.58 3.61 -38.52
C GLY A 95 -11.29 3.02 -39.74
N ASN A 96 -10.64 3.07 -40.89
CA ASN A 96 -11.25 2.63 -42.15
C ASN A 96 -11.38 1.11 -42.25
N GLN A 97 -12.32 0.67 -43.09
CA GLN A 97 -12.41 -0.74 -43.50
C GLN A 97 -11.28 -1.04 -44.48
N LEU A 98 -10.36 -1.93 -44.10
CA LEU A 98 -9.26 -2.38 -44.94
C LEU A 98 -9.73 -3.47 -45.90
N PHE A 99 -10.43 -4.47 -45.36
CA PHE A 99 -10.97 -5.59 -46.13
C PHE A 99 -12.43 -5.80 -45.78
N LYS A 100 -13.31 -5.68 -46.77
CA LYS A 100 -14.72 -6.05 -46.61
C LYS A 100 -14.87 -7.54 -46.90
N LEU A 101 -15.01 -8.33 -45.84
CA LEU A 101 -15.05 -9.78 -45.98
C LEU A 101 -16.34 -10.24 -46.66
N ASP A 102 -17.41 -9.44 -46.60
CA ASP A 102 -18.63 -9.63 -47.39
C ASP A 102 -18.37 -9.75 -48.90
N GLU A 103 -17.44 -8.93 -49.43
CA GLU A 103 -17.11 -8.91 -50.86
C GLU A 103 -16.20 -10.09 -51.25
N ILE A 104 -15.53 -10.72 -50.27
CA ILE A 104 -14.60 -11.83 -50.48
C ILE A 104 -15.30 -13.18 -50.29
N PHE A 105 -16.13 -13.31 -49.25
CA PHE A 105 -16.72 -14.57 -48.81
C PHE A 105 -18.25 -14.58 -48.81
N GLY A 106 -18.89 -13.44 -49.00
CA GLY A 106 -20.31 -13.25 -48.71
C GLY A 106 -20.56 -12.86 -47.26
N LYS A 107 -21.79 -12.45 -46.97
CA LYS A 107 -22.25 -12.19 -45.60
C LYS A 107 -22.34 -13.48 -44.80
N LEU A 108 -22.22 -13.36 -43.48
CA LEU A 108 -22.41 -14.48 -42.56
C LEU A 108 -23.88 -14.59 -42.15
N THR A 109 -24.43 -15.80 -42.18
CA THR A 109 -25.74 -16.09 -41.58
C THR A 109 -25.50 -16.81 -40.25
N LEU A 110 -25.99 -16.24 -39.15
CA LEU A 110 -25.85 -16.81 -37.80
C LEU A 110 -27.20 -17.28 -37.24
N PRO A 111 -27.21 -18.30 -36.35
CA PRO A 111 -26.07 -19.08 -35.87
C PRO A 111 -25.47 -20.01 -36.95
N THR A 112 -24.17 -20.31 -36.85
CA THR A 112 -23.57 -21.34 -37.72
C THR A 112 -23.90 -22.74 -37.17
N GLU A 113 -24.47 -23.64 -37.97
CA GLU A 113 -24.74 -25.03 -37.56
C GLU A 113 -23.45 -25.81 -37.25
N SER A 114 -22.36 -25.47 -37.93
CA SER A 114 -21.02 -26.03 -37.75
C SER A 114 -19.97 -24.98 -38.15
N THR A 115 -18.70 -25.23 -37.82
CA THR A 115 -17.60 -24.33 -38.20
C THR A 115 -17.52 -24.17 -39.72
N ILE A 116 -17.70 -22.95 -40.22
CA ILE A 116 -17.61 -22.63 -41.64
C ILE A 116 -16.12 -22.52 -42.00
N SER A 117 -15.70 -23.23 -43.05
CA SER A 117 -14.34 -23.16 -43.59
C SER A 117 -14.33 -22.45 -44.94
N LEU A 118 -13.58 -21.35 -45.03
CA LEU A 118 -13.46 -20.49 -46.20
C LEU A 118 -11.98 -20.37 -46.59
N THR A 119 -11.68 -19.98 -47.83
CA THR A 119 -10.29 -19.84 -48.28
C THR A 119 -10.13 -18.62 -49.18
N THR A 120 -9.04 -17.88 -49.01
CA THR A 120 -8.73 -16.67 -49.80
C THR A 120 -7.23 -16.51 -50.04
N ASP A 121 -6.86 -15.75 -51.06
CA ASP A 121 -5.50 -15.28 -51.35
C ASP A 121 -5.41 -13.74 -51.32
N ARG A 122 -6.45 -13.05 -50.84
CA ARG A 122 -6.59 -11.60 -50.92
C ARG A 122 -5.76 -10.81 -49.91
N PHE A 123 -5.24 -11.45 -48.88
CA PHE A 123 -4.43 -10.83 -47.82
C PHE A 123 -3.52 -11.88 -47.16
N ASN A 124 -2.48 -11.42 -46.46
CA ASN A 124 -1.60 -12.26 -45.63
C ASN A 124 -1.96 -12.13 -44.15
N LEU A 125 -1.48 -13.07 -43.32
CA LEU A 125 -1.67 -12.99 -41.87
C LEU A 125 -0.68 -12.03 -41.19
N THR A 126 0.58 -12.01 -41.64
CA THR A 126 1.64 -11.15 -41.09
C THR A 126 2.44 -10.45 -42.18
N GLY A 127 3.28 -9.49 -41.78
CA GLY A 127 3.99 -8.59 -42.69
C GLY A 127 3.31 -7.24 -42.88
N VAL A 128 3.81 -6.46 -43.83
CA VAL A 128 3.40 -5.06 -44.07
C VAL A 128 1.93 -4.93 -44.49
N ASP A 129 1.40 -5.93 -45.21
CA ASP A 129 -0.01 -6.01 -45.63
C ASP A 129 -0.79 -7.09 -44.84
N GLY A 130 -0.26 -7.48 -43.68
CA GLY A 130 -0.83 -8.53 -42.83
C GLY A 130 -2.04 -8.04 -42.02
N ILE A 131 -2.94 -8.95 -41.66
CA ILE A 131 -4.14 -8.63 -40.86
C ILE A 131 -3.94 -8.70 -39.34
N TRP A 132 -2.80 -9.17 -38.85
CA TRP A 132 -2.49 -9.19 -37.42
C TRP A 132 -2.50 -7.79 -36.79
N SER A 133 -2.94 -7.64 -35.53
CA SER A 133 -3.04 -6.36 -34.80
C SER A 133 -4.14 -5.39 -35.32
N HIS A 134 -4.84 -5.76 -36.39
CA HIS A 134 -6.07 -5.08 -36.83
C HIS A 134 -7.29 -5.60 -36.05
N SER A 135 -8.48 -5.07 -36.33
CA SER A 135 -9.72 -5.51 -35.69
C SER A 135 -10.69 -6.14 -36.68
N LEU A 136 -11.36 -7.22 -36.26
CA LEU A 136 -12.53 -7.76 -36.94
C LEU A 136 -13.78 -7.08 -36.37
N VAL A 137 -14.67 -6.63 -37.25
CA VAL A 137 -15.98 -6.07 -36.89
C VAL A 137 -17.08 -6.86 -37.59
N LEU A 138 -18.08 -7.30 -36.85
CA LEU A 138 -19.32 -7.86 -37.36
C LEU A 138 -20.46 -6.90 -37.06
N THR A 139 -21.31 -6.62 -38.04
CA THR A 139 -22.42 -5.66 -37.94
C THR A 139 -23.71 -6.26 -38.49
N SER A 140 -24.79 -6.15 -37.72
CA SER A 140 -26.16 -6.44 -38.17
C SER A 140 -27.15 -5.45 -37.59
N LYS A 141 -28.09 -4.97 -38.42
CA LYS A 141 -29.15 -4.01 -38.03
C LYS A 141 -28.66 -2.79 -37.22
N GLY A 142 -27.43 -2.32 -37.50
CA GLY A 142 -26.82 -1.18 -36.81
C GLY A 142 -26.16 -1.48 -35.46
N GLN A 143 -26.13 -2.74 -35.02
CA GLN A 143 -25.35 -3.19 -33.88
C GLN A 143 -24.04 -3.83 -34.35
N SER A 144 -22.93 -3.55 -33.67
CA SER A 144 -21.60 -4.00 -34.06
C SER A 144 -20.86 -4.65 -32.91
N THR A 145 -20.34 -5.86 -33.11
CA THR A 145 -19.40 -6.54 -32.21
C THR A 145 -18.04 -6.66 -32.86
N CYS A 146 -16.97 -6.68 -32.08
CA CYS A 146 -15.63 -6.61 -32.61
C CYS A 146 -14.58 -7.28 -31.70
N ALA A 147 -13.49 -7.75 -32.31
CA ALA A 147 -12.32 -8.28 -31.62
C ALA A 147 -11.00 -7.86 -32.30
N THR A 148 -9.94 -7.64 -31.52
CA THR A 148 -8.57 -7.51 -32.05
C THR A 148 -8.14 -8.88 -32.60
N ILE A 149 -7.53 -8.89 -33.78
CA ILE A 149 -6.97 -10.09 -34.40
C ILE A 149 -5.60 -10.36 -33.77
N ASP A 150 -5.53 -11.39 -32.94
CA ASP A 150 -4.35 -11.78 -32.17
C ASP A 150 -3.73 -13.09 -32.73
N ALA A 151 -2.55 -13.47 -32.25
CA ALA A 151 -1.78 -14.61 -32.72
C ALA A 151 -1.47 -15.62 -31.61
N GLU A 152 -1.46 -16.91 -31.93
CA GLU A 152 -0.98 -17.96 -31.00
C GLU A 152 0.56 -18.03 -30.97
N ALA A 153 1.22 -16.91 -30.67
CA ALA A 153 2.67 -16.79 -30.67
C ALA A 153 3.16 -15.75 -29.64
N GLU A 154 4.48 -15.68 -29.43
CA GLU A 154 5.05 -14.72 -28.48
C GLU A 154 4.88 -13.29 -29.00
N THR A 155 4.04 -12.51 -28.31
CA THR A 155 3.86 -11.08 -28.55
C THR A 155 4.52 -10.26 -27.47
N ARG A 156 5.20 -9.18 -27.87
CA ARG A 156 5.82 -8.21 -26.96
C ARG A 156 5.19 -6.85 -27.15
N PHE A 157 4.94 -6.17 -26.03
CA PHE A 157 4.25 -4.88 -26.01
C PHE A 157 5.18 -3.80 -25.45
N GLY A 158 5.33 -2.72 -26.21
CA GLY A 158 6.00 -1.50 -25.82
C GLY A 158 5.09 -0.28 -26.00
N VAL A 159 5.35 0.79 -25.26
CA VAL A 159 4.64 2.05 -25.38
C VAL A 159 5.55 3.23 -25.10
N ALA A 160 5.35 4.32 -25.82
CA ALA A 160 5.95 5.62 -25.54
C ALA A 160 4.83 6.63 -25.24
N HIS A 161 4.83 7.21 -24.04
CA HIS A 161 3.83 8.17 -23.60
C HIS A 161 4.32 9.61 -23.75
N PHE A 162 3.56 10.43 -24.47
CA PHE A 162 3.80 11.86 -24.63
C PHE A 162 2.93 12.64 -23.64
N THR A 163 3.47 13.71 -23.07
CA THR A 163 2.78 14.55 -22.07
C THR A 163 2.82 16.04 -22.38
N HIS A 164 3.88 16.52 -23.04
CA HIS A 164 4.05 17.92 -23.46
C HIS A 164 5.10 18.04 -24.58
N PRO A 165 4.98 18.97 -25.55
CA PRO A 165 3.82 19.83 -25.88
C PRO A 165 2.65 19.09 -26.54
N MET A 166 2.88 17.84 -26.89
CA MET A 166 1.90 16.90 -27.40
C MET A 166 1.62 15.84 -26.34
N ALA A 167 0.41 15.29 -26.34
CA ALA A 167 0.04 14.16 -25.50
C ALA A 167 -0.44 12.98 -26.37
N GLY A 168 -0.50 11.81 -25.76
CA GLY A 168 -0.93 10.59 -26.42
C GLY A 168 0.11 9.49 -26.31
N SER A 169 0.01 8.47 -27.16
CA SER A 169 0.87 7.29 -27.05
C SER A 169 1.19 6.66 -28.40
N VAL A 170 2.37 6.05 -28.48
CA VAL A 170 2.76 5.17 -29.58
C VAL A 170 3.02 3.79 -29.01
N TYR A 171 2.27 2.80 -29.49
CA TYR A 171 2.35 1.41 -29.08
C TYR A 171 3.15 0.62 -30.09
N PHE A 172 4.05 -0.22 -29.61
CA PHE A 172 4.76 -1.22 -30.39
C PHE A 172 4.24 -2.59 -29.98
N GLN A 173 3.63 -3.31 -30.90
CA GLN A 173 3.30 -4.70 -30.73
C GLN A 173 4.23 -5.45 -31.65
N THR A 174 5.07 -6.35 -31.13
CA THR A 174 5.97 -7.16 -31.94
C THR A 174 5.57 -8.62 -31.81
N LEU A 175 5.21 -9.22 -32.94
CA LEU A 175 4.98 -10.63 -33.11
C LEU A 175 6.26 -11.29 -33.61
N ASN A 176 6.69 -12.34 -32.92
CA ASN A 176 7.74 -13.23 -33.38
C ASN A 176 7.14 -14.58 -33.72
N ASP A 177 6.96 -14.84 -35.01
CA ASP A 177 6.44 -16.09 -35.52
C ASP A 177 7.53 -16.88 -36.27
N ARG A 178 7.17 -18.01 -36.86
CA ARG A 178 8.12 -18.84 -37.63
C ARG A 178 8.48 -18.24 -39.00
N GLN A 179 7.72 -17.25 -39.49
CA GLN A 179 7.92 -16.55 -40.76
C GLN A 179 8.76 -15.27 -40.58
N GLY A 180 8.97 -14.80 -39.36
CA GLY A 180 9.86 -13.69 -39.00
C GLY A 180 9.25 -12.75 -37.97
N LEU A 181 9.82 -11.54 -37.89
CA LEU A 181 9.30 -10.48 -37.03
C LEU A 181 8.30 -9.63 -37.80
N THR A 182 7.18 -9.31 -37.15
CA THR A 182 6.25 -8.28 -37.59
C THR A 182 5.95 -7.35 -36.41
N THR A 183 6.15 -6.05 -36.58
CA THR A 183 5.85 -5.03 -35.58
C THR A 183 4.74 -4.10 -36.07
N SER A 184 3.65 -4.04 -35.31
CA SER A 184 2.59 -3.05 -35.45
C SER A 184 2.93 -1.83 -34.58
N ILE A 185 3.02 -0.66 -35.20
CA ILE A 185 3.27 0.62 -34.55
C ILE A 185 1.98 1.43 -34.62
N PHE A 186 1.23 1.48 -33.52
CA PHE A 186 -0.03 2.22 -33.42
C PHE A 186 0.18 3.54 -32.68
N SER A 187 -0.08 4.66 -33.34
CA SER A 187 0.07 6.02 -32.79
C SER A 187 -1.28 6.71 -32.61
N ASP A 188 -1.45 7.42 -31.50
CA ASP A 188 -2.52 8.39 -31.25
C ASP A 188 -1.92 9.60 -30.52
N ILE A 189 -1.50 10.63 -31.26
CA ILE A 189 -0.81 11.81 -30.72
C ILE A 189 -1.51 13.10 -31.14
N PHE A 190 -1.65 14.04 -30.21
CA PHE A 190 -2.29 15.34 -30.44
C PHE A 190 -1.68 16.44 -29.58
N TYR A 191 -1.87 17.70 -29.98
CA TYR A 191 -1.40 18.86 -29.22
C TYR A 191 -2.25 19.15 -27.97
N VAL A 192 -1.60 19.63 -26.89
CA VAL A 192 -2.29 20.02 -25.64
C VAL A 192 -1.98 21.44 -25.17
N ASN A 193 -0.87 22.03 -25.61
CA ASN A 193 -0.37 23.31 -25.10
C ASN A 193 -0.82 24.55 -25.90
N GLN A 194 -1.60 24.37 -26.97
CA GLN A 194 -2.07 25.45 -27.85
C GLN A 194 -3.59 25.46 -27.94
N ASP A 195 -4.15 26.65 -28.15
CA ASP A 195 -5.58 26.82 -28.44
C ASP A 195 -5.86 26.50 -29.91
N ARG A 196 -6.54 25.38 -30.17
CA ARG A 196 -6.91 24.85 -31.51
C ARG A 196 -5.78 24.91 -32.57
N PRO A 197 -4.65 24.22 -32.36
CA PRO A 197 -3.59 24.15 -33.36
C PRO A 197 -4.07 23.42 -34.62
N ALA A 198 -3.48 23.74 -35.76
CA ALA A 198 -3.69 22.93 -36.97
C ALA A 198 -3.01 21.56 -36.78
N PRO A 199 -3.62 20.46 -37.27
CA PRO A 199 -2.94 19.18 -37.33
C PRO A 199 -1.68 19.27 -38.23
N SER A 200 -0.59 18.59 -37.86
CA SER A 200 0.69 18.64 -38.58
C SER A 200 1.31 17.25 -38.78
N ASP A 201 2.28 17.16 -39.69
CA ASP A 201 3.00 15.92 -40.01
C ASP A 201 4.49 16.10 -39.72
N HIS A 202 5.04 15.20 -38.92
CA HIS A 202 6.38 15.32 -38.33
C HIS A 202 7.30 14.21 -38.81
N SER A 203 8.56 14.54 -39.01
CA SER A 203 9.60 13.52 -39.04
C SER A 203 9.75 12.95 -37.63
N TRP A 204 9.98 11.66 -37.55
CA TRP A 204 10.04 10.88 -36.32
C TRP A 204 11.03 9.71 -36.47
N ARG A 205 11.77 9.44 -35.40
CA ARG A 205 12.86 8.45 -35.39
C ARG A 205 13.02 7.83 -34.01
N LEU A 206 13.65 6.67 -33.95
CA LEU A 206 14.07 6.03 -32.70
C LEU A 206 15.51 6.37 -32.38
N PHE A 207 15.73 6.95 -31.21
CA PHE A 207 17.05 7.28 -30.68
C PHE A 207 17.36 6.42 -29.47
N ILE A 208 18.62 6.07 -29.28
CA ILE A 208 19.09 5.29 -28.14
C ILE A 208 20.06 6.13 -27.30
N THR A 209 19.93 6.09 -25.98
CA THR A 209 20.86 6.81 -25.08
C THR A 209 22.26 6.23 -25.17
N ASP A 210 23.31 7.01 -24.90
CA ASP A 210 24.66 6.47 -24.77
C ASP A 210 24.83 5.72 -23.41
N TYR A 211 25.87 4.89 -23.29
CA TYR A 211 26.19 4.16 -22.06
C TYR A 211 26.51 5.07 -20.87
N ALA A 212 27.06 6.26 -21.13
CA ALA A 212 27.38 7.26 -20.10
C ALA A 212 26.20 8.20 -19.79
N THR A 213 25.29 8.41 -20.74
CA THR A 213 24.13 9.30 -20.59
C THR A 213 22.87 8.51 -20.24
N ASN A 214 22.66 8.27 -18.95
CA ASN A 214 21.32 7.97 -18.48
C ASN A 214 20.56 9.30 -18.39
N ALA A 215 19.64 9.55 -19.33
CA ALA A 215 18.68 10.63 -19.19
C ALA A 215 18.03 10.49 -17.80
N LYS A 216 18.33 11.44 -16.91
CA LYS A 216 17.80 11.44 -15.53
C LYS A 216 16.28 11.61 -15.53
N ASP A 217 15.73 12.09 -16.64
CA ASP A 217 14.34 12.44 -16.88
C ASP A 217 13.92 11.96 -18.28
N ASP A 218 12.88 11.14 -18.36
CA ASP A 218 12.36 10.58 -19.62
C ASP A 218 11.68 11.64 -20.52
N SER A 219 11.63 12.91 -20.08
CA SER A 219 11.17 14.05 -20.88
C SER A 219 12.29 14.94 -21.45
N ASP A 220 13.56 14.69 -21.10
CA ASP A 220 14.69 15.46 -21.62
C ASP A 220 15.26 14.85 -22.90
N CYS A 221 15.00 15.52 -24.02
CA CYS A 221 15.43 15.08 -25.34
C CYS A 221 16.83 15.60 -25.72
N SER A 222 17.42 16.51 -24.94
CA SER A 222 18.63 17.23 -25.33
C SER A 222 19.88 16.34 -25.45
N SER A 223 19.91 15.23 -24.70
CA SER A 223 21.02 14.27 -24.72
C SER A 223 20.92 13.20 -25.82
N LEU A 224 19.84 13.19 -26.60
CA LEU A 224 19.59 12.17 -27.63
C LEU A 224 20.33 12.53 -28.91
N GLN A 225 21.45 11.85 -29.17
CA GLN A 225 22.30 12.10 -30.34
C GLN A 225 22.43 10.89 -31.26
N GLN A 226 22.23 9.67 -30.74
CA GLN A 226 22.45 8.44 -31.49
C GLN A 226 21.13 7.87 -32.04
N LEU A 227 21.03 7.82 -33.37
CA LEU A 227 19.99 7.05 -34.06
C LEU A 227 20.13 5.57 -33.68
N TRP A 228 19.02 4.91 -33.39
CA TRP A 228 19.03 3.48 -33.12
C TRP A 228 19.16 2.69 -34.42
N ASP A 229 20.35 2.15 -34.66
CA ASP A 229 20.67 1.39 -35.87
C ASP A 229 21.56 0.18 -35.53
N PRO A 230 20.98 -0.90 -35.00
CA PRO A 230 21.74 -2.09 -34.62
C PRO A 230 22.32 -2.85 -35.83
N ASP A 231 21.77 -2.62 -37.03
CA ASP A 231 22.18 -3.30 -38.26
C ASP A 231 23.20 -2.50 -39.09
N MET A 232 23.59 -1.30 -38.62
CA MET A 232 24.57 -0.41 -39.27
C MET A 232 24.23 -0.06 -40.74
N LYS A 233 22.96 0.30 -40.99
CA LYS A 233 22.45 0.69 -42.32
C LYS A 233 22.40 2.20 -42.54
N GLN A 234 22.87 2.99 -41.59
CA GLN A 234 22.88 4.45 -41.70
C GLN A 234 23.68 4.93 -42.93
N GLY A 235 23.05 5.77 -43.76
CA GLY A 235 23.68 6.34 -44.96
C GLY A 235 23.47 5.54 -46.24
N ASP A 236 22.72 4.44 -46.21
CA ASP A 236 22.31 3.73 -47.42
C ASP A 236 21.33 4.59 -48.25
N THR A 237 21.74 4.93 -49.48
CA THR A 237 20.93 5.74 -50.41
C THR A 237 19.70 5.00 -50.94
N ALA A 238 19.63 3.67 -50.77
CA ALA A 238 18.48 2.87 -51.16
C ALA A 238 17.35 2.91 -50.11
N CYS A 239 17.57 3.50 -48.93
CA CYS A 239 16.53 3.60 -47.90
C CYS A 239 15.32 4.38 -48.41
N SER A 240 14.18 3.70 -48.48
CA SER A 240 12.91 4.28 -48.92
C SER A 240 11.73 3.45 -48.43
N LYS A 241 10.50 3.96 -48.61
CA LYS A 241 9.26 3.21 -48.30
C LYS A 241 9.13 1.91 -49.08
N THR A 242 9.69 1.83 -50.28
CA THR A 242 9.66 0.64 -51.14
C THR A 242 10.81 -0.32 -50.87
N SER A 243 11.81 0.11 -50.10
CA SER A 243 12.96 -0.70 -49.67
C SER A 243 13.25 -0.45 -48.18
N PRO A 244 12.31 -0.78 -47.27
CA PRO A 244 12.47 -0.52 -45.84
C PRO A 244 13.56 -1.38 -45.17
N GLU A 245 14.06 -2.41 -45.85
CA GLU A 245 15.16 -3.26 -45.42
C GLU A 245 16.55 -2.60 -45.51
N SER A 246 16.72 -1.60 -46.37
CA SER A 246 17.96 -0.80 -46.48
C SER A 246 17.98 0.40 -45.53
N CYS A 247 16.86 0.68 -44.84
CA CYS A 247 16.79 1.73 -43.84
C CYS A 247 17.41 1.31 -42.50
N ALA A 248 18.06 2.26 -41.83
CA ALA A 248 18.40 2.15 -40.42
C ALA A 248 17.14 1.85 -39.60
N ALA A 249 17.23 0.95 -38.63
CA ALA A 249 16.06 0.47 -37.86
C ALA A 249 15.24 1.63 -37.25
N GLY A 250 15.93 2.66 -36.75
CA GLY A 250 15.32 3.82 -36.13
C GLY A 250 14.86 4.92 -37.08
N ASP A 251 15.10 4.85 -38.40
CA ASP A 251 14.61 5.87 -39.34
C ASP A 251 13.17 5.60 -39.80
N LEU A 252 12.24 5.78 -38.87
CA LEU A 252 10.82 5.47 -39.09
C LEU A 252 10.16 6.38 -40.15
N THR A 253 10.70 7.58 -40.38
CA THR A 253 10.15 8.51 -41.37
C THR A 253 10.35 8.01 -42.79
N GLU A 254 11.55 7.56 -43.13
CA GLU A 254 11.84 7.07 -44.48
C GLU A 254 11.16 5.73 -44.75
N LYS A 255 11.06 4.86 -43.72
CA LYS A 255 10.36 3.57 -43.81
C LYS A 255 8.84 3.73 -44.00
N HIS A 256 8.21 4.59 -43.20
CA HIS A 256 6.75 4.60 -43.03
C HIS A 256 6.07 5.90 -43.43
N GLY A 257 6.84 6.95 -43.70
CA GLY A 257 6.36 8.32 -43.86
C GLY A 257 6.26 9.08 -42.54
N LYS A 258 5.78 10.32 -42.62
CA LYS A 258 5.66 11.22 -41.46
C LYS A 258 4.63 10.73 -40.43
N LEU A 259 4.89 11.07 -39.17
CA LEU A 259 3.99 10.87 -38.04
C LEU A 259 2.95 11.98 -38.01
N ARG A 260 1.67 11.59 -37.98
CA ARG A 260 0.56 12.53 -37.89
C ARG A 260 0.35 12.96 -36.45
N VAL A 261 0.27 14.28 -36.21
CA VAL A 261 -0.14 14.85 -34.92
C VAL A 261 -1.43 15.64 -35.09
N GLY A 262 -2.48 15.22 -34.38
CA GLY A 262 -3.79 15.85 -34.44
C GLY A 262 -3.87 17.18 -33.68
N ALA A 263 -4.83 18.02 -34.08
CA ALA A 263 -5.23 19.20 -33.31
C ALA A 263 -5.81 18.82 -31.93
N ARG A 264 -6.52 17.69 -31.90
CA ARG A 264 -7.17 17.07 -30.76
C ARG A 264 -7.20 15.56 -30.97
N GLN A 265 -7.48 14.81 -29.90
CA GLN A 265 -7.68 13.38 -30.01
C GLN A 265 -8.90 13.08 -30.89
N SER A 266 -8.69 12.37 -31.99
CA SER A 266 -9.73 12.10 -33.00
C SER A 266 -9.31 10.93 -33.89
N PRO A 267 -10.18 10.42 -34.77
CA PRO A 267 -9.76 9.41 -35.74
C PRO A 267 -8.56 9.88 -36.60
N PHE A 268 -8.42 11.19 -36.81
CA PHE A 268 -7.34 11.79 -37.60
C PHE A 268 -6.00 11.95 -36.86
N SER A 269 -5.97 11.77 -35.53
CA SER A 269 -4.71 11.70 -34.76
C SER A 269 -4.13 10.29 -34.73
N ARG A 270 -4.87 9.31 -35.25
CA ARG A 270 -4.52 7.89 -35.18
C ARG A 270 -3.91 7.40 -36.47
N LYS A 271 -2.91 6.54 -36.35
CA LYS A 271 -2.31 5.84 -37.48
C LYS A 271 -1.61 4.57 -37.05
N ILE A 272 -1.72 3.52 -37.87
CA ILE A 272 -0.99 2.26 -37.70
C ILE A 272 0.06 2.10 -38.81
N TYR A 273 1.22 1.56 -38.45
CA TYR A 273 2.31 1.27 -39.37
C TYR A 273 2.77 -0.17 -39.13
N MET A 274 2.93 -0.95 -40.20
CA MET A 274 3.37 -2.34 -40.13
C MET A 274 4.82 -2.43 -40.59
N ASP A 275 5.68 -3.04 -39.76
CA ASP A 275 7.12 -3.09 -39.98
C ASP A 275 7.65 -4.52 -39.79
N SER A 276 8.17 -5.13 -40.85
CA SER A 276 8.78 -6.47 -40.79
C SER A 276 10.31 -6.44 -40.71
N THR A 277 10.93 -5.26 -40.66
CA THR A 277 12.40 -5.10 -40.61
C THR A 277 12.87 -4.47 -39.30
N LEU A 278 11.96 -3.99 -38.45
CA LEU A 278 12.29 -3.48 -37.12
C LEU A 278 12.80 -4.62 -36.22
N PRO A 279 14.05 -4.55 -35.74
CA PRO A 279 14.56 -5.54 -34.81
C PRO A 279 13.76 -5.57 -33.52
N MET A 280 13.76 -6.71 -32.84
CA MET A 280 13.06 -6.85 -31.56
C MET A 280 13.62 -5.87 -30.52
N ILE A 281 12.76 -4.98 -30.03
CA ILE A 281 13.13 -3.97 -29.03
C ILE A 281 13.41 -4.65 -27.68
N SER A 282 14.58 -4.35 -27.11
CA SER A 282 14.95 -4.77 -25.76
C SER A 282 14.62 -3.68 -24.74
N TYR A 283 13.54 -3.90 -23.97
CA TYR A 283 13.08 -2.95 -22.96
C TYR A 283 13.85 -3.01 -21.63
N THR A 284 14.73 -3.99 -21.45
CA THR A 284 15.51 -4.21 -20.20
C THR A 284 16.97 -3.80 -20.32
N SER A 285 17.35 -3.21 -21.45
CA SER A 285 18.71 -2.71 -21.69
C SER A 285 19.07 -1.58 -20.71
N LYS A 286 20.37 -1.44 -20.40
CA LYS A 286 20.87 -0.25 -19.69
C LYS A 286 20.69 1.03 -20.52
N ARG A 287 20.69 0.89 -21.85
CA ARG A 287 20.44 1.97 -22.80
C ARG A 287 18.95 2.05 -23.06
N LYS A 288 18.38 3.24 -22.98
CA LYS A 288 16.95 3.48 -23.19
C LYS A 288 16.69 3.89 -24.64
N LEU A 289 15.57 3.45 -25.19
CA LEU A 289 15.11 3.78 -26.54
C LEU A 289 14.02 4.87 -26.45
N PHE A 290 14.10 5.90 -27.29
CA PHE A 290 13.17 7.02 -27.31
C PHE A 290 12.60 7.21 -28.70
N ILE A 291 11.30 7.47 -28.80
CA ILE A 291 10.74 8.10 -30.00
C ILE A 291 11.06 9.59 -29.92
N VAL A 292 11.61 10.14 -31.00
CA VAL A 292 11.90 11.57 -31.15
C VAL A 292 11.05 12.10 -32.30
N VAL A 293 10.31 13.18 -32.03
CA VAL A 293 9.45 13.88 -32.98
C VAL A 293 10.08 15.24 -33.28
N PHE A 294 10.33 15.51 -34.56
CA PHE A 294 10.98 16.72 -35.05
C PHE A 294 9.98 17.78 -35.48
N HIS A 295 10.43 19.04 -35.58
CA HIS A 295 9.61 20.16 -36.00
C HIS A 295 9.24 20.00 -37.49
N PRO A 296 7.99 20.29 -37.90
CA PRO A 296 7.52 20.02 -39.25
C PRO A 296 8.31 20.81 -40.31
N ASP A 297 8.69 22.05 -39.96
CA ASP A 297 9.42 22.97 -40.86
C ASP A 297 10.94 23.06 -40.57
N LYS A 298 11.41 22.43 -39.48
CA LYS A 298 12.81 22.49 -39.01
C LYS A 298 13.26 21.09 -38.62
N PRO A 299 13.60 20.23 -39.58
CA PRO A 299 13.80 18.80 -39.36
C PRO A 299 14.96 18.47 -38.39
N GLU A 300 15.84 19.42 -38.12
CA GLU A 300 16.91 19.35 -37.13
C GLU A 300 16.46 19.64 -35.68
N SER A 301 15.29 20.26 -35.51
CA SER A 301 14.78 20.68 -34.20
C SER A 301 13.86 19.61 -33.61
N ILE A 302 14.20 19.12 -32.42
CA ILE A 302 13.33 18.21 -31.66
C ILE A 302 12.17 19.02 -31.05
N VAL A 303 10.93 18.54 -31.22
CA VAL A 303 9.73 19.10 -30.57
C VAL A 303 9.41 18.35 -29.29
N SER A 304 9.49 17.02 -29.33
CA SER A 304 9.17 16.15 -28.20
C SER A 304 9.85 14.81 -28.35
N CYS A 305 10.06 14.13 -27.24
CA CYS A 305 10.45 12.72 -27.21
C CYS A 305 9.71 11.98 -26.10
N ALA A 306 9.70 10.65 -26.20
CA ALA A 306 9.13 9.78 -25.18
C ALA A 306 9.90 8.46 -25.13
N HIS A 307 10.21 8.01 -23.91
CA HIS A 307 10.86 6.73 -23.66
C HIS A 307 9.94 5.56 -24.03
N VAL A 308 10.44 4.60 -24.80
CA VAL A 308 9.75 3.36 -25.15
C VAL A 308 9.93 2.36 -24.01
N GLN A 309 8.87 2.16 -23.23
CA GLN A 309 8.83 1.26 -22.09
C GLN A 309 8.03 0.00 -22.40
N LYS A 310 8.37 -1.11 -21.75
CA LYS A 310 7.58 -2.35 -21.84
C LYS A 310 6.21 -2.15 -21.21
N ILE A 311 5.15 -2.61 -21.88
CA ILE A 311 3.85 -2.83 -21.23
C ILE A 311 3.94 -4.17 -20.51
N GLU A 312 3.87 -4.13 -19.19
CA GLU A 312 3.74 -5.33 -18.39
C GLU A 312 2.28 -5.81 -18.39
N ALA A 313 2.09 -7.11 -18.50
CA ALA A 313 0.77 -7.71 -18.34
C ALA A 313 0.25 -7.42 -16.93
N LYS A 314 -0.94 -6.83 -16.84
CA LYS A 314 -1.57 -6.56 -15.55
C LYS A 314 -2.10 -7.84 -14.96
N ARG A 315 -1.75 -8.07 -13.70
CA ARG A 315 -2.25 -9.20 -12.91
C ARG A 315 -2.80 -8.69 -11.59
N ALA A 316 -4.02 -9.10 -11.28
CA ALA A 316 -4.68 -8.76 -10.03
C ALA A 316 -5.22 -10.02 -9.34
N VAL A 317 -5.26 -10.00 -8.01
CA VAL A 317 -5.72 -11.13 -7.20
C VAL A 317 -6.71 -10.67 -6.14
N ALA A 318 -7.71 -11.50 -5.84
CA ALA A 318 -8.62 -11.28 -4.72
C ALA A 318 -8.72 -12.54 -3.85
N PHE A 319 -8.52 -12.36 -2.53
CA PHE A 319 -8.70 -13.40 -1.53
C PHE A 319 -10.02 -13.16 -0.80
N VAL A 320 -11.04 -13.95 -1.13
CA VAL A 320 -12.39 -13.85 -0.57
C VAL A 320 -12.59 -15.01 0.39
N ASN A 321 -12.24 -14.78 1.66
CA ASN A 321 -12.32 -15.78 2.72
C ASN A 321 -13.34 -15.36 3.77
N GLY A 322 -14.18 -16.30 4.22
CA GLY A 322 -15.13 -16.05 5.30
C GLY A 322 -16.05 -17.23 5.58
N TYR A 323 -16.45 -17.41 6.84
CA TYR A 323 -17.41 -18.44 7.28
C TYR A 323 -17.13 -19.86 6.75
N GLY A 324 -15.85 -20.27 6.74
CA GLY A 324 -15.38 -21.57 6.29
C GLY A 324 -14.97 -21.63 4.81
N ALA A 325 -15.49 -20.72 3.98
CA ALA A 325 -15.23 -20.67 2.56
C ALA A 325 -13.93 -19.91 2.22
N ARG A 326 -13.27 -20.34 1.15
CA ARG A 326 -12.08 -19.69 0.59
C ARG A 326 -12.19 -19.62 -0.93
N VAL A 327 -12.17 -18.42 -1.50
CA VAL A 327 -12.23 -18.21 -2.94
C VAL A 327 -11.13 -17.26 -3.39
N ASN A 328 -10.31 -17.74 -4.33
CA ASN A 328 -9.23 -16.97 -4.94
C ASN A 328 -9.61 -16.64 -6.38
N PHE A 329 -9.55 -15.36 -6.72
CA PHE A 329 -9.68 -14.88 -8.09
C PHE A 329 -8.33 -14.39 -8.57
N THR A 330 -7.97 -14.74 -9.80
CA THR A 330 -6.79 -14.22 -10.50
C THR A 330 -7.24 -13.64 -11.82
N PHE A 331 -6.98 -12.36 -12.04
CA PHE A 331 -7.25 -11.65 -13.29
C PHE A 331 -5.94 -11.38 -14.01
N SER A 332 -5.91 -11.55 -15.33
CA SER A 332 -4.74 -11.25 -16.15
C SER A 332 -5.15 -10.59 -17.46
N GLN A 333 -4.56 -9.45 -17.78
CA GLN A 333 -4.76 -8.76 -19.06
C GLN A 333 -3.39 -8.44 -19.67
N PRO A 334 -3.02 -9.04 -20.82
CA PRO A 334 -1.70 -8.86 -21.43
C PRO A 334 -1.39 -7.40 -21.82
N SER A 335 -2.37 -6.71 -22.41
CA SER A 335 -2.27 -5.30 -22.78
C SER A 335 -3.68 -4.70 -22.90
N PRO A 336 -3.83 -3.37 -23.10
CA PRO A 336 -5.13 -2.76 -23.36
C PRO A 336 -5.86 -3.31 -24.60
N PHE A 337 -5.13 -3.98 -25.50
CA PHE A 337 -5.66 -4.52 -26.75
C PHE A 337 -6.10 -5.99 -26.67
N HIS A 338 -6.09 -6.58 -25.48
CA HIS A 338 -6.47 -7.97 -25.24
C HIS A 338 -7.59 -8.07 -24.19
N PRO A 339 -8.47 -9.08 -24.27
CA PRO A 339 -9.45 -9.35 -23.23
C PRO A 339 -8.77 -9.79 -21.92
N THR A 340 -9.53 -9.73 -20.82
CA THR A 340 -9.07 -10.17 -19.50
C THR A 340 -9.38 -11.65 -19.32
N THR A 341 -8.43 -12.43 -18.81
CA THR A 341 -8.69 -13.79 -18.34
C THR A 341 -8.91 -13.81 -16.83
N THR A 342 -9.90 -14.58 -16.39
CA THR A 342 -10.30 -14.73 -14.98
C THR A 342 -10.22 -16.19 -14.58
N PHE A 343 -9.28 -16.52 -13.70
CA PHE A 343 -9.13 -17.83 -13.09
C PHE A 343 -9.65 -17.84 -11.65
N ILE A 344 -10.54 -18.77 -11.33
CA ILE A 344 -11.25 -18.85 -10.05
C ILE A 344 -10.97 -20.21 -9.40
N VAL A 345 -10.59 -20.20 -8.12
CA VAL A 345 -10.50 -21.40 -7.29
C VAL A 345 -11.27 -21.17 -6.00
N GLY A 346 -12.39 -21.85 -5.82
CA GLY A 346 -13.21 -21.82 -4.61
C GLY A 346 -13.24 -23.17 -3.92
N LYS A 347 -13.21 -23.16 -2.57
CA LYS A 347 -13.27 -24.35 -1.73
C LYS A 347 -14.20 -24.13 -0.54
N LYS A 348 -14.85 -25.21 -0.09
CA LYS A 348 -15.74 -25.23 1.08
C LYS A 348 -16.84 -24.18 1.02
N LEU A 349 -17.43 -24.00 -0.16
CA LEU A 349 -18.55 -23.09 -0.35
C LEU A 349 -19.82 -23.58 0.36
N GLY A 350 -19.93 -24.89 0.66
CA GLY A 350 -21.02 -25.49 1.41
C GLY A 350 -22.39 -25.28 0.78
N SER A 351 -22.46 -25.12 -0.55
CA SER A 351 -23.67 -24.75 -1.30
C SER A 351 -24.34 -23.45 -0.82
N ARG A 352 -23.60 -22.59 -0.11
CA ARG A 352 -24.10 -21.29 0.38
C ARG A 352 -23.85 -20.15 -0.60
N ALA A 353 -22.85 -20.28 -1.47
CA ALA A 353 -22.50 -19.26 -2.46
C ALA A 353 -23.54 -19.22 -3.59
N GLY A 354 -24.02 -18.03 -3.92
CA GLY A 354 -24.89 -17.77 -5.06
C GLY A 354 -24.20 -16.89 -6.10
N ASN A 355 -24.73 -15.68 -6.30
CA ASN A 355 -24.18 -14.68 -7.22
C ASN A 355 -22.87 -14.07 -6.69
N PHE A 356 -22.04 -13.54 -7.59
CA PHE A 356 -20.79 -12.88 -7.23
C PHE A 356 -20.45 -11.75 -8.20
N HIS A 357 -20.01 -10.62 -7.65
CA HIS A 357 -19.87 -9.39 -8.41
C HIS A 357 -18.64 -8.57 -7.97
N VAL A 358 -18.12 -7.75 -8.88
CA VAL A 358 -17.24 -6.64 -8.55
C VAL A 358 -18.10 -5.46 -8.06
N HIS A 359 -17.78 -4.96 -6.87
CA HIS A 359 -18.46 -3.81 -6.24
C HIS A 359 -17.65 -2.53 -6.37
N VAL A 360 -18.31 -1.38 -6.19
CA VAL A 360 -17.69 -0.06 -6.43
C VAL A 360 -16.49 0.23 -5.53
N PHE A 361 -16.60 -0.03 -4.22
CA PHE A 361 -15.59 0.35 -3.23
C PHE A 361 -14.78 -0.85 -2.73
N PRO A 362 -13.50 -0.65 -2.32
CA PRO A 362 -12.77 -1.67 -1.58
C PRO A 362 -13.44 -1.97 -0.23
N LYS A 363 -13.33 -3.23 0.21
CA LYS A 363 -13.52 -3.67 1.59
C LYS A 363 -12.53 -2.95 2.49
N VAL A 364 -13.05 -2.32 3.54
CA VAL A 364 -12.25 -1.80 4.65
C VAL A 364 -12.14 -2.84 5.77
N PRO A 365 -11.05 -2.82 6.57
CA PRO A 365 -10.90 -3.72 7.72
C PRO A 365 -12.08 -3.67 8.69
N LYS A 366 -12.36 -4.82 9.31
CA LYS A 366 -13.41 -4.96 10.31
C LYS A 366 -13.00 -4.21 11.59
N MET A 367 -13.82 -3.28 12.09
CA MET A 367 -13.55 -2.51 13.31
C MET A 367 -14.31 -3.04 14.52
N ARG A 368 -15.51 -3.59 14.35
CA ARG A 368 -16.36 -4.19 15.41
C ARG A 368 -16.85 -5.57 15.04
N ILE A 369 -17.32 -6.32 16.03
CA ILE A 369 -17.82 -7.71 15.88
C ILE A 369 -18.94 -7.80 14.84
N ASP A 370 -19.84 -6.81 14.83
CA ASP A 370 -21.07 -6.73 14.05
C ASP A 370 -20.95 -5.87 12.77
N ASP A 371 -19.75 -5.39 12.45
CA ASP A 371 -19.56 -4.52 11.28
C ASP A 371 -19.97 -5.24 9.98
N PRO A 372 -20.88 -4.65 9.17
CA PRO A 372 -21.31 -5.22 7.91
C PRO A 372 -20.29 -4.89 6.81
N THR A 373 -19.06 -5.41 6.95
CA THR A 373 -17.90 -5.05 6.12
C THR A 373 -18.17 -5.16 4.62
N CYS A 374 -18.85 -6.22 4.17
CA CYS A 374 -19.20 -6.41 2.76
C CYS A 374 -20.37 -5.52 2.30
N SER A 375 -21.22 -5.02 3.21
CA SER A 375 -22.25 -4.05 2.85
C SER A 375 -21.67 -2.66 2.59
N ALA A 376 -20.50 -2.35 3.13
CA ALA A 376 -19.82 -1.07 2.94
C ALA A 376 -19.13 -0.92 1.57
N THR A 377 -19.14 -1.94 0.71
CA THR A 377 -18.49 -1.93 -0.61
C THR A 377 -19.29 -1.20 -1.70
N GLY A 378 -20.45 -0.61 -1.37
CA GLY A 378 -21.31 0.07 -2.35
C GLY A 378 -22.07 -0.91 -3.25
N GLY A 379 -22.67 -0.44 -4.34
CA GLY A 379 -23.38 -1.28 -5.33
C GLY A 379 -22.46 -2.09 -6.23
N HIS A 380 -23.02 -2.73 -7.26
CA HIS A 380 -22.25 -3.37 -8.32
C HIS A 380 -21.52 -2.31 -9.15
N TRP A 381 -20.38 -2.68 -9.73
CA TRP A 381 -19.68 -1.80 -10.65
C TRP A 381 -20.37 -1.76 -12.02
N ASN A 382 -21.12 -0.69 -12.27
CA ASN A 382 -21.93 -0.48 -13.47
C ASN A 382 -21.65 0.89 -14.13
N PRO A 383 -20.45 1.11 -14.70
CA PRO A 383 -20.09 2.41 -15.29
C PRO A 383 -20.92 2.74 -16.54
N TYR A 384 -21.48 1.74 -17.22
CA TYR A 384 -22.23 1.90 -18.46
C TYR A 384 -23.74 1.92 -18.25
N GLN A 385 -24.20 1.87 -16.99
CA GLN A 385 -25.62 1.92 -16.60
C GLN A 385 -26.48 0.87 -17.32
N VAL A 386 -25.94 -0.35 -17.46
CA VAL A 386 -26.68 -1.49 -18.03
C VAL A 386 -27.91 -1.77 -17.16
N ASN A 387 -29.06 -1.95 -17.81
CA ASN A 387 -30.33 -2.17 -17.13
C ASN A 387 -30.54 -3.66 -16.81
N MET A 388 -30.71 -3.98 -15.52
CA MET A 388 -30.90 -5.35 -15.05
C MET A 388 -32.15 -6.04 -15.61
N ALA A 389 -33.17 -5.28 -16.03
CA ALA A 389 -34.37 -5.86 -16.64
C ALA A 389 -34.09 -6.54 -18.00
N ASP A 390 -33.00 -6.17 -18.65
CA ASP A 390 -32.63 -6.66 -19.98
C ASP A 390 -31.71 -7.89 -19.94
N TYR A 391 -31.31 -8.32 -18.74
CA TYR A 391 -30.37 -9.43 -18.55
C TYR A 391 -30.86 -10.73 -19.19
N PRO A 392 -30.02 -11.40 -19.98
CA PRO A 392 -30.20 -12.82 -20.28
C PRO A 392 -29.98 -13.67 -19.01
N GLY A 393 -30.39 -14.95 -19.05
CA GLY A 393 -30.11 -15.89 -17.98
C GLY A 393 -28.59 -15.99 -17.67
N PRO A 394 -28.17 -16.26 -16.42
CA PRO A 394 -26.75 -16.35 -16.06
C PRO A 394 -25.97 -17.35 -16.94
N GLY A 395 -24.84 -16.90 -17.49
CA GLY A 395 -24.00 -17.65 -18.43
C GLY A 395 -24.53 -17.70 -19.87
N ALA A 396 -25.77 -17.25 -20.11
CA ALA A 396 -26.45 -17.37 -21.39
C ALA A 396 -26.32 -16.15 -22.31
N GLY A 397 -25.87 -15.00 -21.78
CA GLY A 397 -25.64 -13.77 -22.54
C GLY A 397 -24.17 -13.51 -22.88
N THR A 398 -23.92 -12.52 -23.73
CA THR A 398 -22.57 -11.99 -23.99
C THR A 398 -22.10 -11.02 -22.90
N ASP A 399 -20.79 -10.77 -22.80
CA ASP A 399 -20.20 -10.02 -21.67
C ASP A 399 -20.69 -8.57 -21.54
N ASP A 400 -21.15 -7.97 -22.63
CA ASP A 400 -21.67 -6.61 -22.73
C ASP A 400 -23.13 -6.46 -22.30
N GLN A 401 -23.89 -7.56 -22.21
CA GLN A 401 -25.31 -7.56 -21.84
C GLN A 401 -25.54 -7.47 -20.32
N TYR A 402 -24.46 -7.55 -19.54
CA TYR A 402 -24.48 -7.45 -18.09
C TYR A 402 -23.71 -6.21 -17.61
N GLU A 403 -23.96 -5.81 -16.37
CA GLU A 403 -23.08 -4.92 -15.64
C GLU A 403 -21.61 -5.36 -15.77
N LEU A 404 -20.70 -4.39 -15.90
CA LEU A 404 -19.25 -4.68 -15.99
C LEU A 404 -18.80 -5.59 -14.85
N GLY A 405 -19.29 -5.32 -13.65
CA GLY A 405 -19.00 -6.08 -12.44
C GLY A 405 -19.84 -7.34 -12.21
N ASP A 406 -20.87 -7.66 -13.02
CA ASP A 406 -21.69 -8.86 -12.78
C ASP A 406 -21.04 -10.12 -13.37
N LEU A 407 -20.13 -10.72 -12.60
CA LEU A 407 -19.43 -11.93 -12.99
C LEU A 407 -20.33 -13.16 -13.00
N SER A 408 -21.34 -13.23 -12.12
CA SER A 408 -22.28 -14.36 -12.13
C SER A 408 -23.21 -14.37 -13.34
N GLY A 409 -23.62 -13.21 -13.83
CA GLY A 409 -24.36 -13.04 -15.07
C GLY A 409 -23.55 -13.54 -16.26
N LYS A 410 -22.24 -13.24 -16.30
CA LYS A 410 -21.34 -13.64 -17.39
C LYS A 410 -20.88 -15.10 -17.32
N TYR A 411 -20.50 -15.58 -16.15
CA TYR A 411 -19.79 -16.86 -15.96
C TYR A 411 -20.68 -17.99 -15.41
N GLY A 412 -21.90 -17.66 -14.99
CA GLY A 412 -22.77 -18.55 -14.20
C GLY A 412 -22.58 -18.37 -12.70
N LYS A 413 -23.49 -18.93 -11.91
CA LYS A 413 -23.52 -18.80 -10.43
C LYS A 413 -22.70 -19.89 -9.74
N PHE A 414 -22.42 -19.71 -8.44
CA PHE A 414 -21.86 -20.75 -7.58
C PHE A 414 -22.92 -21.61 -6.86
N SER A 415 -24.20 -21.40 -7.16
CA SER A 415 -25.33 -22.10 -6.54
C SER A 415 -25.13 -23.63 -6.55
N GLY A 416 -25.30 -24.26 -5.38
CA GLY A 416 -25.16 -25.72 -5.23
C GLY A 416 -23.72 -26.25 -5.17
N LEU A 417 -22.69 -25.44 -5.46
CA LEU A 417 -21.30 -25.90 -5.49
C LEU A 417 -20.65 -25.90 -4.10
N ASP A 418 -19.74 -26.86 -3.86
CA ASP A 418 -18.83 -26.85 -2.71
C ASP A 418 -17.40 -26.43 -3.10
N ASN A 419 -16.94 -26.85 -4.28
CA ASN A 419 -15.64 -26.50 -4.84
C ASN A 419 -15.81 -26.05 -6.29
N VAL A 420 -15.01 -25.09 -6.73
CA VAL A 420 -15.02 -24.59 -8.11
C VAL A 420 -13.60 -24.35 -8.59
N THR A 421 -13.32 -24.70 -9.84
CA THR A 421 -12.11 -24.33 -10.57
C THR A 421 -12.51 -24.01 -11.99
N SER A 422 -12.34 -22.74 -12.38
CA SER A 422 -12.83 -22.26 -13.67
C SER A 422 -11.86 -21.24 -14.27
N ASP A 423 -11.84 -21.14 -15.59
CA ASP A 423 -11.09 -20.16 -16.36
C ASP A 423 -12.03 -19.55 -17.41
N TYR A 424 -12.07 -18.22 -17.49
CA TYR A 424 -12.96 -17.46 -18.37
C TYR A 424 -12.20 -16.36 -19.08
N MET A 425 -12.56 -16.10 -20.34
CA MET A 425 -12.14 -14.90 -21.07
C MET A 425 -13.30 -13.90 -21.09
N ASP A 426 -13.03 -12.68 -20.64
CA ASP A 426 -14.02 -11.60 -20.53
C ASP A 426 -13.56 -10.38 -21.32
N THR A 427 -14.34 -10.05 -22.34
CA THR A 427 -14.09 -8.90 -23.22
C THR A 427 -14.61 -7.58 -22.62
N ASN A 428 -15.29 -7.62 -21.48
CA ASN A 428 -15.89 -6.46 -20.80
C ASN A 428 -15.51 -6.44 -19.31
N LEU A 429 -14.26 -6.74 -18.98
CA LEU A 429 -13.72 -6.66 -17.61
C LEU A 429 -12.28 -6.12 -17.59
N PRO A 430 -12.06 -4.85 -17.95
CA PRO A 430 -10.73 -4.31 -18.13
C PRO A 430 -9.93 -4.21 -16.82
N LEU A 431 -8.62 -4.42 -16.90
CA LEU A 431 -7.60 -4.06 -15.92
C LEU A 431 -6.86 -2.75 -16.29
N PHE A 432 -6.94 -2.33 -17.55
CA PHE A 432 -6.45 -1.04 -18.06
C PHE A 432 -7.57 -0.01 -18.27
N GLY A 433 -7.21 1.27 -18.22
CA GLY A 433 -8.11 2.39 -18.48
C GLY A 433 -9.01 2.79 -17.30
N PRO A 434 -9.93 3.74 -17.53
CA PRO A 434 -10.71 4.40 -16.47
C PRO A 434 -11.72 3.49 -15.78
N ASN A 435 -12.07 2.34 -16.40
CA ASN A 435 -13.01 1.38 -15.85
C ASN A 435 -12.35 0.15 -15.22
N SER A 436 -11.02 0.20 -15.00
CA SER A 436 -10.27 -0.87 -14.34
C SER A 436 -10.94 -1.33 -13.04
N ILE A 437 -10.98 -2.65 -12.83
CA ILE A 437 -11.50 -3.26 -11.61
C ILE A 437 -10.46 -3.34 -10.47
N ILE A 438 -9.18 -3.02 -10.75
CA ILE A 438 -8.12 -3.04 -9.73
C ILE A 438 -8.43 -2.01 -8.63
N GLY A 439 -8.23 -2.40 -7.36
CA GLY A 439 -8.51 -1.56 -6.19
C GLY A 439 -9.97 -1.60 -5.72
N ARG A 440 -10.87 -2.23 -6.48
CA ARG A 440 -12.26 -2.50 -6.07
C ARG A 440 -12.37 -3.76 -5.23
N SER A 441 -13.58 -4.25 -4.97
CA SER A 441 -13.81 -5.49 -4.22
C SER A 441 -14.65 -6.50 -5.00
N ILE A 442 -14.48 -7.78 -4.69
CA ILE A 442 -15.40 -8.86 -5.06
C ILE A 442 -16.28 -9.16 -3.87
N VAL A 443 -17.57 -9.33 -4.11
CA VAL A 443 -18.56 -9.79 -3.13
C VAL A 443 -19.22 -11.06 -3.65
N ILE A 444 -19.27 -12.09 -2.81
CA ILE A 444 -20.06 -13.30 -3.04
C ILE A 444 -21.30 -13.21 -2.15
N HIS A 445 -22.46 -13.48 -2.74
CA HIS A 445 -23.76 -13.43 -2.10
C HIS A 445 -24.18 -14.82 -1.64
N ARG A 446 -25.07 -14.88 -0.64
CA ARG A 446 -25.73 -16.12 -0.23
C ARG A 446 -26.75 -16.52 -1.28
N ASP A 447 -26.80 -17.82 -1.58
CA ASP A 447 -27.77 -18.39 -2.52
C ASP A 447 -29.21 -18.32 -1.98
N SER A 448 -29.36 -18.43 -0.65
CA SER A 448 -30.68 -18.52 0.01
C SER A 448 -31.51 -17.23 -0.04
N ASP A 449 -30.87 -16.08 0.12
CA ASP A 449 -31.55 -14.78 0.31
C ASP A 449 -30.92 -13.64 -0.54
N GLY A 450 -29.88 -13.92 -1.33
CA GLY A 450 -29.15 -12.92 -2.10
C GLY A 450 -28.34 -11.92 -1.26
N GLY A 451 -28.29 -12.07 0.06
CA GLY A 451 -27.56 -11.17 0.94
C GLY A 451 -26.05 -11.31 0.78
N ARG A 452 -25.30 -10.21 0.96
CA ARG A 452 -23.82 -10.24 0.87
C ARG A 452 -23.26 -11.17 1.93
N TRP A 453 -22.39 -12.11 1.53
CA TRP A 453 -21.84 -13.12 2.42
C TRP A 453 -20.39 -12.83 2.78
N ILE A 454 -19.51 -12.87 1.78
CA ILE A 454 -18.05 -12.74 1.93
C ILE A 454 -17.50 -11.84 0.83
N CYS A 455 -16.43 -11.12 1.14
CA CYS A 455 -15.84 -10.15 0.21
C CYS A 455 -14.33 -9.99 0.42
N GLY A 456 -13.65 -9.54 -0.64
CA GLY A 456 -12.21 -9.29 -0.65
C GLY A 456 -11.82 -8.26 -1.70
N ASN A 457 -10.68 -7.59 -1.52
CA ASN A 457 -10.20 -6.57 -2.44
C ASN A 457 -9.48 -7.17 -3.64
N ILE A 458 -9.60 -6.52 -4.80
CA ILE A 458 -8.88 -6.84 -6.03
C ILE A 458 -7.54 -6.12 -5.99
N LEU A 459 -6.51 -6.84 -5.58
CA LEU A 459 -5.18 -6.32 -5.31
C LEU A 459 -4.33 -6.35 -6.58
N ASN A 460 -3.57 -5.29 -6.83
CA ASN A 460 -2.48 -5.36 -7.81
C ASN A 460 -1.38 -6.28 -7.27
N THR A 461 -0.80 -7.11 -8.13
CA THR A 461 0.31 -8.01 -7.77
C THR A 461 1.68 -7.33 -7.78
N ARG A 462 1.78 -6.13 -8.37
CA ARG A 462 2.99 -5.30 -8.34
C ARG A 462 3.04 -4.41 -7.10
N GLU A 463 4.24 -3.94 -6.76
CA GLU A 463 4.44 -2.98 -5.67
C GLU A 463 3.75 -1.66 -6.01
N LEU A 464 3.06 -1.08 -5.02
CA LEU A 464 2.31 0.16 -5.18
C LEU A 464 2.98 1.30 -4.41
N ILE A 465 3.00 2.49 -5.00
CA ILE A 465 3.08 3.73 -4.25
C ILE A 465 1.67 4.09 -3.80
N THR A 466 1.51 4.28 -2.49
CA THR A 466 0.27 4.77 -1.89
C THR A 466 0.50 6.17 -1.33
N ALA A 467 -0.45 7.07 -1.56
CA ALA A 467 -0.48 8.39 -0.96
C ALA A 467 -1.87 8.66 -0.37
N VAL A 468 -1.96 9.59 0.59
CA VAL A 468 -3.22 9.97 1.23
C VAL A 468 -3.28 11.49 1.44
N ALA A 469 -4.44 12.05 1.14
CA ALA A 469 -4.84 13.39 1.56
C ALA A 469 -5.84 13.24 2.71
N THR A 470 -5.43 13.58 3.95
CA THR A 470 -6.28 13.45 5.15
C THR A 470 -6.78 14.82 5.59
N PHE A 471 -8.09 15.03 5.52
CA PHE A 471 -8.75 16.23 6.00
C PHE A 471 -8.96 16.14 7.51
N LYS A 472 -8.71 17.25 8.21
CA LYS A 472 -8.91 17.35 9.67
C LYS A 472 -9.75 18.56 10.08
N TYR A 473 -9.81 19.61 9.25
CA TYR A 473 -10.64 20.79 9.46
C TYR A 473 -10.87 21.57 8.14
N PRO A 474 -12.04 22.21 7.93
CA PRO A 474 -13.33 21.97 8.61
C PRO A 474 -13.98 20.65 8.18
N LEU A 475 -13.33 19.89 7.31
CA LEU A 475 -13.73 18.56 6.89
C LEU A 475 -12.84 17.51 7.54
N VAL A 476 -13.40 16.32 7.74
CA VAL A 476 -12.68 15.10 8.11
C VAL A 476 -12.95 14.01 7.08
N GLY A 477 -11.94 13.18 6.84
CA GLY A 477 -11.99 12.15 5.81
C GLY A 477 -10.64 11.95 5.14
N SER A 478 -10.55 10.95 4.27
CA SER A 478 -9.30 10.61 3.59
C SER A 478 -9.53 10.28 2.13
N MET A 479 -8.63 10.75 1.28
CA MET A 479 -8.54 10.37 -0.13
C MET A 479 -7.25 9.60 -0.34
N TYR A 480 -7.35 8.33 -0.71
CA TYR A 480 -6.21 7.46 -1.01
C TYR A 480 -5.93 7.45 -2.50
N PHE A 481 -4.67 7.52 -2.88
CA PHE A 481 -4.18 7.40 -4.25
C PHE A 481 -3.22 6.22 -4.30
N MET A 482 -3.40 5.31 -5.26
CA MET A 482 -2.59 4.10 -5.40
C MET A 482 -2.20 3.89 -6.87
N GLN A 483 -0.89 3.75 -7.12
CA GLN A 483 -0.32 3.57 -8.46
C GLN A 483 0.85 2.57 -8.39
N GLU A 484 1.13 1.86 -9.49
CA GLU A 484 2.33 1.02 -9.59
C GLU A 484 3.61 1.82 -9.32
N ALA A 485 4.47 1.30 -8.44
CA ALA A 485 5.61 2.05 -7.92
C ALA A 485 6.67 2.39 -8.98
N ASP A 486 6.83 1.52 -9.96
CA ASP A 486 7.83 1.59 -11.02
C ASP A 486 7.28 2.08 -12.36
N ASN A 487 6.00 2.47 -12.43
CA ASN A 487 5.37 2.98 -13.65
C ASN A 487 4.52 4.24 -13.38
N PRO A 488 5.08 5.45 -13.59
CA PRO A 488 4.35 6.71 -13.38
C PRO A 488 3.20 6.92 -14.38
N PHE A 489 3.16 6.17 -15.48
CA PHE A 489 2.11 6.23 -16.49
C PHE A 489 0.99 5.19 -16.26
N ALA A 490 1.12 4.34 -15.24
CA ALA A 490 0.03 3.48 -14.81
C ALA A 490 -1.15 4.30 -14.30
N GLU A 491 -2.33 3.71 -14.30
CA GLU A 491 -3.54 4.31 -13.79
C GLU A 491 -3.48 4.42 -12.27
N THR A 492 -3.96 5.55 -11.76
CA THR A 492 -4.02 5.82 -10.33
C THR A 492 -5.44 5.56 -9.84
N SER A 493 -5.57 4.58 -8.94
CA SER A 493 -6.81 4.34 -8.21
C SER A 493 -6.98 5.39 -7.12
N ILE A 494 -8.12 6.06 -7.09
CA ILE A 494 -8.46 7.10 -6.11
C ILE A 494 -9.64 6.63 -5.29
N PHE A 495 -9.45 6.40 -4.00
CA PHE A 495 -10.53 6.02 -3.08
C PHE A 495 -10.76 7.12 -2.04
N ILE A 496 -11.92 7.76 -2.13
CA ILE A 496 -12.39 8.74 -1.14
C ILE A 496 -13.18 7.97 -0.08
N ASN A 497 -12.58 7.76 1.09
CA ASN A 497 -13.18 7.02 2.20
C ASN A 497 -14.04 7.92 3.09
N GLY A 498 -14.93 8.68 2.43
CA GLY A 498 -15.88 9.57 3.08
C GLY A 498 -15.33 10.96 3.39
N LEU A 499 -16.21 11.96 3.31
CA LEU A 499 -15.97 13.36 3.67
C LEU A 499 -17.12 13.87 4.54
N HIS A 500 -16.79 14.45 5.67
CA HIS A 500 -17.77 14.86 6.68
C HIS A 500 -17.34 16.14 7.38
N TYR A 501 -18.28 16.99 7.78
CA TYR A 501 -17.99 18.21 8.52
C TYR A 501 -17.49 17.91 9.94
N SER A 502 -16.30 18.43 10.25
CA SER A 502 -15.68 18.31 11.57
C SER A 502 -16.18 19.37 12.55
N ASP A 503 -16.63 20.51 12.04
CA ASP A 503 -16.99 21.69 12.83
C ASP A 503 -18.35 21.58 13.54
N GLY A 504 -19.21 20.62 13.18
CA GLY A 504 -20.55 20.48 13.78
C GLY A 504 -21.70 20.85 12.84
N SER A 505 -21.41 21.23 11.59
CA SER A 505 -22.41 21.42 10.56
C SER A 505 -23.21 20.12 10.33
N LYS A 506 -24.54 20.21 10.35
CA LYS A 506 -25.45 19.04 10.29
C LYS A 506 -25.97 18.73 8.89
N ASN A 507 -25.89 19.70 7.98
CA ASN A 507 -26.42 19.58 6.62
C ASN A 507 -25.37 19.05 5.65
N ASN A 508 -25.81 18.23 4.70
CA ASN A 508 -24.97 17.84 3.57
C ASN A 508 -24.82 19.01 2.59
N THR A 509 -23.68 19.07 1.94
CA THR A 509 -23.41 20.01 0.85
C THR A 509 -22.96 19.22 -0.39
N LEU A 510 -23.46 19.63 -1.55
CA LEU A 510 -23.30 18.91 -2.82
C LEU A 510 -22.38 19.69 -3.76
N ASP A 511 -21.95 19.03 -4.83
CA ASP A 511 -21.29 19.65 -5.98
C ASP A 511 -20.04 20.48 -5.65
N HIS A 512 -19.22 20.02 -4.71
CA HIS A 512 -17.93 20.65 -4.43
C HIS A 512 -16.93 20.39 -5.55
N GLN A 513 -16.35 21.46 -6.09
CA GLN A 513 -15.16 21.31 -6.92
C GLN A 513 -13.98 20.90 -6.05
N TRP A 514 -13.07 20.14 -6.63
CA TRP A 514 -11.84 19.70 -6.03
C TRP A 514 -10.74 19.58 -7.09
N PHE A 515 -9.54 19.96 -6.68
CA PHE A 515 -8.38 20.00 -7.57
C PHE A 515 -7.08 19.89 -6.78
N ILE A 516 -6.02 19.51 -7.48
CA ILE A 516 -4.65 19.49 -6.97
C ILE A 516 -3.95 20.78 -7.38
N THR A 517 -3.17 21.33 -6.47
CA THR A 517 -2.50 22.63 -6.63
C THR A 517 -0.99 22.53 -6.48
N THR A 518 -0.27 23.55 -6.93
CA THR A 518 1.20 23.60 -6.89
C THR A 518 1.77 23.82 -5.50
N GLY A 519 1.10 24.64 -4.68
CA GLY A 519 1.63 25.18 -3.43
C GLY A 519 1.48 24.26 -2.23
N GLU A 520 2.36 24.48 -1.25
CA GLU A 520 2.25 23.88 0.07
C GLU A 520 1.21 24.63 0.91
N ILE A 521 0.49 23.90 1.76
CA ILE A 521 -0.47 24.49 2.69
C ILE A 521 0.28 25.05 3.89
N THR A 522 0.04 26.33 4.19
CA THR A 522 0.57 26.99 5.38
C THR A 522 -0.50 27.01 6.48
N LYS A 523 -0.34 27.84 7.51
CA LYS A 523 -1.33 27.95 8.61
C LYS A 523 -2.62 28.69 8.20
N ASP A 524 -2.72 29.13 6.96
CA ASP A 524 -3.87 29.84 6.38
C ASP A 524 -5.12 28.95 6.23
N PHE A 525 -5.03 27.63 6.39
CA PHE A 525 -6.23 26.78 6.41
C PHE A 525 -7.19 27.08 7.57
N TYR A 526 -6.70 27.70 8.66
CA TYR A 526 -7.53 28.18 9.76
C TYR A 526 -8.09 29.59 9.55
N ASP A 527 -7.57 30.36 8.59
CA ASP A 527 -8.11 31.68 8.26
C ASP A 527 -9.44 31.49 7.53
N TRP A 528 -10.55 31.85 8.18
CA TRP A 528 -11.88 31.73 7.59
C TRP A 528 -12.06 32.57 6.32
N ARG A 529 -11.36 33.70 6.19
CA ARG A 529 -11.51 34.63 5.04
C ARG A 529 -10.53 34.33 3.91
N ASN A 530 -9.33 33.86 4.22
CA ASN A 530 -8.28 33.58 3.25
C ASN A 530 -7.87 32.10 3.29
N ARG A 531 -8.85 31.20 3.41
CA ARG A 531 -8.58 29.78 3.59
C ARG A 531 -7.81 29.19 2.41
N CYS A 532 -6.70 28.52 2.71
CA CYS A 532 -5.92 27.74 1.75
C CYS A 532 -5.36 28.54 0.56
N VAL A 533 -5.27 29.87 0.64
CA VAL A 533 -4.74 30.73 -0.44
C VAL A 533 -3.28 30.39 -0.76
N SER A 534 -2.49 29.93 0.23
CA SER A 534 -1.08 29.55 0.05
C SER A 534 -0.88 28.42 -0.96
N ALA A 535 -1.87 27.56 -1.13
CA ALA A 535 -1.81 26.43 -2.04
C ALA A 535 -1.79 26.84 -3.52
N SER A 536 -1.97 28.12 -3.86
CA SER A 536 -1.83 28.67 -5.22
C SER A 536 -2.86 28.10 -6.21
N GLY A 537 -2.57 28.10 -7.52
CA GLY A 537 -3.47 27.64 -8.59
C GLY A 537 -3.36 26.15 -8.91
N HIS A 538 -4.15 25.70 -9.89
CA HIS A 538 -4.16 24.32 -10.36
C HIS A 538 -2.76 23.84 -10.77
N TYR A 539 -2.49 22.56 -10.52
CA TYR A 539 -1.26 21.93 -10.95
C TYR A 539 -1.33 21.62 -12.45
N ASN A 540 -0.58 22.38 -13.26
CA ASN A 540 -0.56 22.24 -14.73
C ASN A 540 0.88 22.10 -15.28
N PRO A 541 1.59 21.01 -14.94
CA PRO A 541 2.98 20.82 -15.37
C PRO A 541 3.12 20.58 -16.88
N TYR A 542 2.06 20.08 -17.53
CA TYR A 542 2.02 19.84 -18.98
C TYR A 542 1.72 21.11 -19.79
N ARG A 543 1.52 22.25 -19.13
CA ARG A 543 1.21 23.54 -19.78
C ARG A 543 0.04 23.41 -20.75
N VAL A 544 -0.99 22.69 -20.35
CA VAL A 544 -2.23 22.57 -21.11
C VAL A 544 -2.84 23.96 -21.28
N SER A 545 -3.31 24.27 -22.49
CA SER A 545 -3.93 25.55 -22.77
C SER A 545 -5.22 25.73 -21.97
N THR A 546 -5.28 26.76 -21.13
CA THR A 546 -6.47 27.13 -20.32
C THR A 546 -7.38 28.15 -21.02
N ALA A 547 -7.08 28.49 -22.28
CA ALA A 547 -7.95 29.34 -23.09
C ALA A 547 -9.31 28.67 -23.33
N THR A 548 -10.41 29.44 -23.25
CA THR A 548 -11.79 28.92 -23.19
C THR A 548 -12.14 27.94 -24.32
N LYS A 549 -11.69 28.18 -25.55
CA LYS A 549 -12.00 27.35 -26.72
C LYS A 549 -11.19 26.05 -26.81
N GLY A 550 -10.04 26.00 -26.15
CA GLY A 550 -9.14 24.84 -26.13
C GLY A 550 -9.40 23.97 -24.91
N TYR A 551 -9.72 24.60 -23.77
CA TYR A 551 -10.05 23.93 -22.53
C TYR A 551 -11.45 23.29 -22.54
N SER A 552 -12.33 23.67 -23.48
CA SER A 552 -13.64 23.01 -23.66
C SER A 552 -13.53 21.52 -24.01
N ASP A 553 -12.37 21.06 -24.49
CA ASP A 553 -12.11 19.65 -24.77
C ASP A 553 -11.70 18.88 -23.50
N CYS A 554 -11.41 19.55 -22.37
CA CYS A 554 -11.14 18.89 -21.10
C CYS A 554 -12.39 18.13 -20.61
N GLY A 555 -12.20 16.86 -20.30
CA GLY A 555 -13.24 16.03 -19.68
C GLY A 555 -12.80 14.57 -19.58
N PRO A 556 -13.70 13.67 -19.12
CA PRO A 556 -13.40 12.25 -18.94
C PRO A 556 -12.94 11.54 -20.23
N SER A 557 -13.42 12.00 -21.39
CA SER A 557 -13.05 11.45 -22.72
C SER A 557 -11.74 12.02 -23.29
N SER A 558 -11.23 13.15 -22.76
CA SER A 558 -9.94 13.72 -23.16
C SER A 558 -9.15 14.21 -21.92
N PRO A 559 -8.73 13.28 -21.04
CA PRO A 559 -8.11 13.61 -19.76
C PRO A 559 -6.77 14.34 -19.88
N PHE A 560 -6.10 14.27 -21.04
CA PHE A 560 -4.84 14.95 -21.33
C PHE A 560 -5.04 16.42 -21.76
N ARG A 561 -6.28 16.84 -22.04
CA ARG A 561 -6.65 18.24 -22.33
C ARG A 561 -7.08 19.01 -21.07
N CYS A 562 -7.01 18.36 -19.91
CA CYS A 562 -7.25 18.98 -18.61
C CYS A 562 -5.93 19.39 -17.95
N GLU A 563 -5.97 20.45 -17.14
CA GLU A 563 -4.89 20.67 -16.18
C GLU A 563 -4.76 19.40 -15.31
N LEU A 564 -3.54 18.98 -15.03
CA LEU A 564 -3.31 17.73 -14.28
C LEU A 564 -4.02 17.73 -12.92
N GLY A 565 -4.15 18.91 -12.31
CA GLY A 565 -4.86 19.11 -11.06
C GLY A 565 -6.37 19.26 -11.15
N ASP A 566 -6.98 19.46 -12.33
CA ASP A 566 -8.44 19.65 -12.46
C ASP A 566 -9.19 18.30 -12.45
N LEU A 567 -9.37 17.75 -11.26
CA LEU A 567 -10.01 16.46 -11.05
C LEU A 567 -11.54 16.54 -11.11
N SER A 568 -12.13 17.72 -10.94
CA SER A 568 -13.59 17.87 -11.01
C SER A 568 -14.11 17.75 -12.43
N THR A 569 -13.44 18.41 -13.38
CA THR A 569 -13.81 18.35 -14.79
C THR A 569 -13.49 16.99 -15.39
N ARG A 570 -12.35 16.39 -14.99
CA ARG A 570 -11.91 15.09 -15.51
C ARG A 570 -12.65 13.90 -14.91
N LEU A 571 -13.10 14.00 -13.66
CA LEU A 571 -13.78 12.92 -12.95
C LEU A 571 -15.20 13.36 -12.58
N GLN A 572 -15.40 13.79 -11.33
CA GLN A 572 -16.70 14.20 -10.80
C GLN A 572 -16.50 15.17 -9.63
N ARG A 573 -17.47 16.09 -9.44
CA ARG A 573 -17.60 16.91 -8.23
C ARG A 573 -17.97 16.06 -7.00
N LEU A 574 -17.65 16.55 -5.80
CA LEU A 574 -17.75 15.79 -4.55
C LEU A 574 -18.92 16.23 -3.68
N THR A 575 -19.37 15.30 -2.84
CA THR A 575 -20.39 15.54 -1.81
C THR A 575 -19.73 15.47 -0.45
N VAL A 576 -20.12 16.38 0.46
CA VAL A 576 -19.69 16.39 1.86
C VAL A 576 -20.90 16.17 2.75
N SER A 577 -20.76 15.28 3.72
CA SER A 577 -21.83 14.95 4.66
C SER A 577 -21.80 15.87 5.89
N GLY A 578 -22.97 16.16 6.46
CA GLY A 578 -23.10 16.83 7.75
C GLY A 578 -23.12 15.88 8.94
N THR A 579 -23.41 14.59 8.74
CA THR A 579 -23.46 13.60 9.83
C THR A 579 -22.74 12.30 9.47
N LYS A 580 -22.24 11.60 10.49
CA LYS A 580 -21.59 10.28 10.37
C LYS A 580 -22.47 9.26 9.64
N ALA A 581 -23.77 9.29 9.88
CA ALA A 581 -24.72 8.35 9.29
C ALA A 581 -24.77 8.44 7.76
N GLN A 582 -24.45 9.61 7.19
CA GLN A 582 -24.54 9.89 5.76
C GLN A 582 -23.18 9.83 5.05
N ILE A 583 -22.09 9.51 5.76
CA ILE A 583 -20.74 9.39 5.20
C ILE A 583 -20.68 8.42 4.02
N VAL A 584 -21.49 7.35 4.05
CA VAL A 584 -21.53 6.35 2.97
C VAL A 584 -21.83 6.97 1.60
N PHE A 585 -22.63 8.03 1.53
CA PHE A 585 -23.01 8.72 0.29
C PHE A 585 -21.90 9.62 -0.26
N THR A 586 -20.86 9.89 0.53
CA THR A 586 -19.71 10.72 0.15
C THR A 586 -18.53 9.89 -0.35
N LYS A 587 -18.60 8.56 -0.21
CA LYS A 587 -17.58 7.66 -0.74
C LYS A 587 -17.57 7.68 -2.26
N ARG A 588 -16.37 7.69 -2.84
CA ARG A 588 -16.16 7.61 -4.30
C ARG A 588 -14.94 6.75 -4.60
N PHE A 589 -14.96 6.08 -5.74
CA PHE A 589 -13.80 5.37 -6.27
C PHE A 589 -13.63 5.73 -7.75
N PHE A 590 -12.47 6.24 -8.11
CA PHE A 590 -12.11 6.61 -9.47
C PHE A 590 -10.85 5.87 -9.91
N THR A 591 -10.69 5.70 -11.21
CA THR A 591 -9.42 5.28 -11.82
C THR A 591 -9.03 6.35 -12.83
N ASP A 592 -7.92 7.04 -12.57
CA ASP A 592 -7.42 8.13 -13.40
C ASP A 592 -6.22 7.66 -14.22
N VAL A 593 -6.25 7.90 -15.54
CA VAL A 593 -5.20 7.46 -16.47
C VAL A 593 -4.05 8.46 -16.61
N ASN A 594 -4.13 9.62 -15.95
CA ASN A 594 -3.18 10.72 -16.06
C ASN A 594 -3.05 11.43 -14.71
N LEU A 595 -2.61 10.71 -13.68
CA LEU A 595 -2.39 11.26 -12.33
C LEU A 595 -1.19 10.59 -11.62
N PRO A 596 0.05 10.92 -12.01
CA PRO A 596 1.25 10.22 -11.53
C PRO A 596 1.50 10.44 -10.03
N LEU A 597 1.88 9.37 -9.33
CA LEU A 597 2.40 9.39 -7.95
C LEU A 597 3.93 9.31 -7.88
N SER A 598 4.59 8.99 -8.99
CA SER A 598 6.04 8.97 -9.12
C SER A 598 6.51 9.77 -10.34
N GLY A 599 7.83 9.87 -10.51
CA GLY A 599 8.43 10.67 -11.59
C GLY A 599 8.30 12.17 -11.38
N LYS A 600 8.74 12.94 -12.38
CA LYS A 600 8.83 14.40 -12.36
C LYS A 600 7.51 15.11 -12.07
N TYR A 601 6.43 14.53 -12.54
CA TYR A 601 5.10 15.15 -12.47
C TYR A 601 4.27 14.66 -11.27
N SER A 602 4.88 13.93 -10.33
CA SER A 602 4.20 13.39 -9.15
C SER A 602 3.36 14.44 -8.41
N ILE A 603 2.19 14.02 -7.95
CA ILE A 603 1.31 14.81 -7.07
C ILE A 603 1.63 14.65 -5.58
N ILE A 604 2.56 13.77 -5.19
CA ILE A 604 2.96 13.63 -3.79
C ILE A 604 3.67 14.93 -3.35
N GLY A 605 3.31 15.44 -2.17
CA GLY A 605 3.76 16.74 -1.67
C GLY A 605 2.95 17.94 -2.18
N ARG A 606 2.02 17.73 -3.13
CA ARG A 606 1.06 18.75 -3.57
C ARG A 606 -0.16 18.77 -2.66
N SER A 607 -1.04 19.73 -2.88
CA SER A 607 -2.20 19.99 -2.01
C SER A 607 -3.52 19.75 -2.75
N VAL A 608 -4.45 19.03 -2.12
CA VAL A 608 -5.84 18.94 -2.55
C VAL A 608 -6.61 20.11 -1.95
N ILE A 609 -7.42 20.78 -2.76
CA ILE A 609 -8.37 21.80 -2.32
C ILE A 609 -9.77 21.35 -2.68
N LEU A 610 -10.74 21.57 -1.78
CA LEU A 610 -12.17 21.53 -2.08
C LEU A 610 -12.71 22.95 -2.04
N ASN A 611 -13.48 23.33 -3.05
CA ASN A 611 -14.21 24.58 -3.12
C ASN A 611 -15.70 24.35 -2.83
N ASP A 612 -16.33 25.40 -2.35
CA ASP A 612 -17.76 25.53 -2.15
C ASP A 612 -18.20 26.84 -2.81
N ASP A 613 -18.70 26.70 -4.04
CA ASP A 613 -19.19 27.79 -4.91
C ASP A 613 -20.44 28.48 -4.32
N HIS A 614 -21.10 27.85 -3.34
CA HIS A 614 -22.28 28.38 -2.65
C HIS A 614 -21.96 28.91 -1.26
N GLY A 615 -20.68 28.96 -0.89
CA GLY A 615 -20.26 29.43 0.42
C GLY A 615 -20.46 30.95 0.61
N PRO A 616 -20.41 31.45 1.85
CA PRO A 616 -20.55 32.88 2.11
C PRO A 616 -19.47 33.71 1.38
N ILE A 617 -19.87 34.79 0.71
CA ILE A 617 -18.96 35.66 -0.09
C ILE A 617 -17.70 36.05 0.70
N HIS A 618 -17.84 36.38 1.99
CA HIS A 618 -16.72 36.80 2.84
C HIS A 618 -15.72 35.69 3.22
N ARG A 619 -16.09 34.42 3.07
CA ARG A 619 -15.21 33.26 3.27
C ARG A 619 -14.34 32.99 2.03
N GLY A 620 -14.80 33.43 0.86
CA GLY A 620 -14.33 32.94 -0.43
C GLY A 620 -14.75 31.49 -0.70
N ASP A 621 -14.28 30.92 -1.80
CA ASP A 621 -14.78 29.63 -2.29
C ASP A 621 -14.08 28.43 -1.64
N ARG A 622 -12.81 28.57 -1.21
CA ARG A 622 -11.99 27.45 -0.68
C ARG A 622 -12.56 26.91 0.64
N LEU A 623 -13.12 25.71 0.62
CA LEU A 623 -13.73 25.02 1.77
C LEU A 623 -12.71 24.33 2.66
N ALA A 624 -11.85 23.52 2.09
CA ALA A 624 -10.85 22.76 2.83
C ALA A 624 -9.65 22.46 1.96
N CYS A 625 -8.50 22.26 2.59
CA CYS A 625 -7.32 21.78 1.89
C CYS A 625 -6.50 20.86 2.78
N THR A 626 -5.75 19.96 2.15
CA THR A 626 -4.76 19.11 2.82
C THR A 626 -3.68 18.67 1.85
N MET A 627 -2.50 18.31 2.37
CA MET A 627 -1.38 17.84 1.58
C MET A 627 -1.54 16.35 1.25
N ILE A 628 -1.08 15.95 0.07
CA ILE A 628 -0.97 14.56 -0.36
C ILE A 628 0.36 14.01 0.17
N GLN A 629 0.29 13.15 1.17
CA GLN A 629 1.47 12.57 1.82
C GLN A 629 1.62 11.10 1.46
N ARG A 630 2.86 10.57 1.47
CA ARG A 630 3.08 9.16 1.20
C ARG A 630 2.53 8.31 2.35
N VAL A 631 1.92 7.18 2.00
CA VAL A 631 1.60 6.12 2.94
C VAL A 631 2.62 5.01 2.74
N TYR A 632 3.43 4.78 3.78
CA TYR A 632 4.45 3.75 3.75
C TYR A 632 3.88 2.39 4.13
N ARG A 633 4.38 1.33 3.49
CA ARG A 633 4.06 -0.04 3.87
C ARG A 633 4.43 -0.28 5.33
N ILE A 634 3.63 -1.07 6.03
CA ILE A 634 3.87 -1.36 7.44
C ILE A 634 4.54 -2.71 7.55
N LYS A 635 5.69 -2.74 8.22
CA LYS A 635 6.41 -3.96 8.54
C LYS A 635 6.50 -4.14 10.05
N ALA A 636 6.14 -5.34 10.52
CA ALA A 636 6.31 -5.77 11.90
C ALA A 636 7.18 -7.02 11.96
N VAL A 637 8.02 -7.15 12.99
CA VAL A 637 8.96 -8.25 13.16
C VAL A 637 8.95 -8.72 14.60
N ALA A 638 8.96 -10.03 14.82
CA ALA A 638 9.24 -10.64 16.10
C ALA A 638 10.43 -11.61 15.95
N LYS A 639 11.54 -11.32 16.63
CA LYS A 639 12.81 -12.07 16.47
C LYS A 639 13.61 -12.26 17.77
N ASP A 640 13.37 -11.42 18.77
CA ASP A 640 14.16 -11.40 20.01
C ASP A 640 13.51 -12.33 21.05
N TRP A 641 13.77 -13.64 20.93
CA TRP A 641 13.12 -14.67 21.75
C TRP A 641 13.53 -14.65 23.24
N PHE A 642 12.53 -14.75 24.11
CA PHE A 642 12.61 -14.93 25.57
C PHE A 642 12.12 -16.32 25.94
N GLY A 643 12.72 -16.94 26.95
CA GLY A 643 12.25 -18.20 27.52
C GLY A 643 11.77 -18.02 28.97
N ASN A 644 11.03 -19.00 29.47
CA ASN A 644 10.50 -19.01 30.84
C ASN A 644 11.51 -19.68 31.80
N GLY A 645 12.41 -18.90 32.40
CA GLY A 645 13.45 -19.38 33.32
C GLY A 645 14.64 -20.09 32.66
N GLU A 646 14.53 -20.45 31.38
CA GLU A 646 15.56 -21.13 30.58
C GLU A 646 15.82 -20.36 29.27
N LYS A 647 16.94 -20.65 28.60
CA LYS A 647 17.19 -20.13 27.25
C LYS A 647 16.15 -20.69 26.29
N ALA A 648 15.56 -19.82 25.46
CA ALA A 648 14.50 -20.20 24.52
C ALA A 648 14.93 -21.29 23.52
N GLY A 649 16.19 -21.31 23.08
CA GLY A 649 16.70 -22.25 22.05
C GLY A 649 16.20 -21.95 20.62
N VAL A 650 15.04 -21.31 20.50
CA VAL A 650 14.46 -20.85 19.24
C VAL A 650 15.24 -19.68 18.65
N THR A 651 15.49 -19.74 17.35
CA THR A 651 16.06 -18.65 16.55
C THR A 651 15.22 -18.42 15.29
N GLY A 652 15.46 -17.32 14.59
CA GLY A 652 14.68 -16.91 13.42
C GLY A 652 13.66 -15.82 13.76
N LYS A 653 12.68 -15.59 12.90
CA LYS A 653 11.75 -14.47 12.97
C LYS A 653 10.36 -14.78 12.44
N PHE A 654 9.39 -14.04 12.94
CA PHE A 654 8.15 -13.73 12.25
C PHE A 654 8.28 -12.36 11.60
N GLU A 655 7.84 -12.23 10.35
CA GLU A 655 7.80 -10.99 9.61
C GLU A 655 6.39 -10.79 9.03
N PHE A 656 5.77 -9.66 9.36
CA PHE A 656 4.45 -9.28 8.87
C PHE A 656 4.58 -8.04 8.01
N ILE A 657 3.98 -8.06 6.82
CA ILE A 657 3.99 -6.93 5.88
C ILE A 657 2.57 -6.65 5.44
N GLN A 658 2.15 -5.39 5.60
CA GLN A 658 0.92 -4.86 5.04
C GLN A 658 1.29 -3.78 4.01
N GLU A 659 1.12 -4.11 2.73
CA GLU A 659 1.55 -3.23 1.62
C GLU A 659 0.75 -1.93 1.56
N THR A 660 -0.57 -2.03 1.71
CA THR A 660 -1.49 -0.88 1.75
C THR A 660 -2.55 -1.11 2.84
N PRO A 661 -3.27 -0.06 3.28
CA PRO A 661 -4.39 -0.22 4.22
C PRO A 661 -5.54 -1.12 3.72
N PHE A 662 -5.54 -1.50 2.44
CA PHE A 662 -6.56 -2.35 1.81
C PHE A 662 -6.04 -3.75 1.49
N SER A 663 -4.76 -4.03 1.77
CA SER A 663 -4.12 -5.31 1.53
C SER A 663 -4.22 -6.21 2.78
N PRO A 664 -4.40 -7.53 2.60
CA PRO A 664 -4.23 -8.50 3.69
C PRO A 664 -2.79 -8.47 4.21
N VAL A 665 -2.58 -8.95 5.43
CA VAL A 665 -1.25 -9.03 6.02
C VAL A 665 -0.55 -10.28 5.53
N ARG A 666 0.58 -10.09 4.84
CA ARG A 666 1.47 -11.18 4.46
C ARG A 666 2.39 -11.51 5.63
N SER A 667 2.29 -12.73 6.13
CA SER A 667 3.08 -13.25 7.25
C SER A 667 4.12 -14.24 6.73
N THR A 668 5.39 -14.02 7.01
CA THR A 668 6.50 -14.93 6.72
C THR A 668 7.07 -15.44 8.04
N VAL A 669 7.12 -16.75 8.22
CA VAL A 669 7.61 -17.40 9.43
C VAL A 669 8.88 -18.16 9.07
N MET A 670 9.96 -17.91 9.80
CA MET A 670 11.24 -18.62 9.65
C MET A 670 11.76 -18.95 11.04
N LEU A 671 11.67 -20.21 11.46
CA LEU A 671 12.07 -20.65 12.80
C LEU A 671 13.05 -21.81 12.72
N LYS A 672 14.02 -21.82 13.65
CA LYS A 672 14.97 -22.91 13.86
C LYS A 672 15.11 -23.21 15.35
N GLY A 673 15.60 -24.40 15.68
CA GLY A 673 15.80 -24.81 17.07
C GLY A 673 14.51 -25.20 17.78
N LEU A 674 13.51 -25.69 17.04
CA LEU A 674 12.21 -26.12 17.58
C LEU A 674 12.27 -27.45 18.36
N ALA A 675 13.35 -28.22 18.16
CA ALA A 675 13.69 -29.45 18.87
C ALA A 675 12.60 -30.54 18.90
N GLY A 676 11.65 -30.52 17.96
CA GLY A 676 10.52 -31.44 17.94
C GLY A 676 9.52 -31.26 19.09
N ILE A 677 9.71 -30.26 19.96
CA ILE A 677 8.87 -30.04 21.15
C ILE A 677 7.88 -28.89 20.98
N ALA A 678 8.02 -28.05 19.94
CA ALA A 678 7.07 -26.99 19.63
C ALA A 678 5.73 -27.55 19.12
N GLN A 679 4.65 -26.81 19.30
CA GLN A 679 3.33 -27.19 18.80
C GLN A 679 2.57 -26.03 18.16
N ASN A 680 2.28 -24.98 18.93
CA ASN A 680 1.41 -23.88 18.50
C ASN A 680 2.14 -22.54 18.67
N PHE A 681 1.68 -21.50 17.97
CA PHE A 681 2.17 -20.13 18.11
C PHE A 681 1.03 -19.13 17.92
N HIS A 682 0.97 -18.15 18.82
CA HIS A 682 -0.12 -17.17 18.84
C HIS A 682 0.39 -15.76 19.12
N VAL A 683 -0.33 -14.75 18.66
CA VAL A 683 -0.20 -13.36 19.13
C VAL A 683 -1.02 -13.19 20.40
N HIS A 684 -0.40 -12.65 21.44
CA HIS A 684 -1.00 -12.41 22.75
C HIS A 684 -1.41 -10.94 22.94
N LEU A 685 -2.04 -10.62 24.06
CA LEU A 685 -2.62 -9.29 24.30
C LEU A 685 -1.58 -8.17 24.45
N THR A 686 -0.40 -8.43 25.02
CA THR A 686 0.53 -7.36 25.39
C THR A 686 1.99 -7.66 25.07
N SER A 687 2.84 -6.64 25.19
CA SER A 687 4.30 -6.77 25.18
C SER A 687 4.85 -7.57 26.37
N ILE A 688 6.10 -8.01 26.23
CA ILE A 688 6.82 -8.84 27.19
C ILE A 688 7.47 -7.99 28.29
N PRO A 689 7.32 -8.37 29.58
CA PRO A 689 8.10 -7.80 30.67
C PRO A 689 9.50 -8.45 30.73
N ILE A 690 10.50 -7.78 30.13
CA ILE A 690 11.87 -8.30 29.94
C ILE A 690 12.66 -8.57 31.24
N ASP A 691 12.21 -7.99 32.36
CA ASP A 691 12.84 -8.06 33.68
C ASP A 691 12.31 -9.22 34.55
N ARG A 692 11.36 -10.01 34.04
CA ARG A 692 10.79 -11.16 34.78
C ARG A 692 11.50 -12.47 34.48
N GLN A 693 11.47 -13.39 35.46
CA GLN A 693 11.94 -14.77 35.27
C GLN A 693 11.06 -15.57 34.31
N TYR A 694 9.74 -15.33 34.35
CA TYR A 694 8.74 -15.99 33.50
C TYR A 694 8.02 -14.97 32.60
N PRO A 695 8.74 -14.39 31.62
CA PRO A 695 8.26 -13.27 30.81
C PRO A 695 7.13 -13.67 29.86
N CYS A 696 7.01 -14.95 29.49
CA CYS A 696 5.99 -15.42 28.55
C CYS A 696 4.70 -15.89 29.25
N SER A 697 4.62 -15.84 30.59
CA SER A 697 3.50 -16.38 31.36
C SER A 697 2.15 -15.70 31.05
N ASP A 698 1.05 -16.35 31.42
CA ASP A 698 -0.31 -15.79 31.24
C ASP A 698 -0.49 -14.45 31.93
N HIS A 699 0.02 -14.32 33.16
CA HIS A 699 0.00 -13.07 33.90
C HIS A 699 0.88 -11.97 33.26
N SER A 700 1.88 -12.33 32.46
CA SER A 700 2.81 -11.37 31.84
C SER A 700 2.31 -10.82 30.50
N VAL A 701 1.78 -11.68 29.61
CA VAL A 701 1.38 -11.28 28.24
C VAL A 701 -0.12 -11.43 27.96
N GLY A 702 -0.89 -11.96 28.92
CA GLY A 702 -2.32 -12.23 28.78
C GLY A 702 -2.63 -13.46 27.92
N GLY A 703 -3.91 -13.62 27.58
CA GLY A 703 -4.41 -14.61 26.64
C GLY A 703 -4.10 -14.28 25.18
N HIS A 704 -4.75 -14.97 24.26
CA HIS A 704 -4.62 -14.72 22.83
C HIS A 704 -5.31 -13.41 22.44
N TYR A 705 -4.81 -12.77 21.39
CA TYR A 705 -5.42 -11.57 20.86
C TYR A 705 -6.71 -11.89 20.10
N ASN A 706 -7.86 -11.55 20.70
CA ASN A 706 -9.18 -11.91 20.19
C ASN A 706 -10.16 -10.70 20.17
N PRO A 707 -9.90 -9.67 19.34
CA PRO A 707 -10.73 -8.46 19.30
C PRO A 707 -12.17 -8.70 18.80
N PHE A 708 -12.43 -9.86 18.18
CA PHE A 708 -13.74 -10.22 17.64
C PHE A 708 -14.48 -11.29 18.45
N ASN A 709 -13.98 -11.63 19.64
CA ASN A 709 -14.58 -12.58 20.58
C ASN A 709 -14.97 -13.93 19.94
N VAL A 710 -14.06 -14.50 19.17
CA VAL A 710 -14.21 -15.83 18.57
C VAL A 710 -14.08 -16.89 19.67
N THR A 711 -15.10 -17.72 19.88
CA THR A 711 -15.12 -18.70 20.99
C THR A 711 -15.11 -20.17 20.54
N LYS A 712 -15.42 -20.46 19.27
CA LYS A 712 -15.58 -21.84 18.76
C LYS A 712 -14.86 -22.01 17.42
N PRO A 713 -13.51 -21.98 17.41
CA PRO A 713 -12.76 -22.16 16.18
C PRO A 713 -12.92 -23.60 15.64
N PRO A 714 -13.15 -23.79 14.33
CA PRO A 714 -13.23 -25.10 13.72
C PRO A 714 -11.82 -25.74 13.59
N PRO A 715 -11.71 -27.06 13.35
CA PRO A 715 -10.42 -27.69 13.06
C PRO A 715 -9.75 -27.17 11.78
N ILE A 716 -10.55 -26.85 10.76
CA ILE A 716 -10.08 -26.27 9.48
C ILE A 716 -11.13 -25.27 8.99
N GLY A 717 -10.86 -23.98 9.10
CA GLY A 717 -11.76 -22.89 8.73
C GLY A 717 -11.09 -21.77 7.93
N SER A 718 -11.81 -20.68 7.69
CA SER A 718 -11.26 -19.42 7.14
C SER A 718 -10.70 -18.52 8.26
N PRO A 719 -9.82 -17.53 7.96
CA PRO A 719 -9.13 -16.75 8.99
C PRO A 719 -10.02 -15.95 9.96
N ASP A 720 -11.27 -15.67 9.59
CA ASP A 720 -12.29 -15.00 10.40
C ASP A 720 -12.92 -15.89 11.48
N GLU A 721 -12.80 -17.22 11.35
CA GLU A 721 -13.35 -18.19 12.31
C GLU A 721 -12.40 -18.50 13.47
N TYR A 722 -11.23 -17.86 13.49
CA TYR A 722 -10.21 -17.99 14.54
C TYR A 722 -9.97 -16.64 15.21
N GLU A 723 -9.48 -16.69 16.44
CA GLU A 723 -8.97 -15.50 17.13
C GLU A 723 -7.93 -14.82 16.24
N VAL A 724 -7.88 -13.48 16.22
CA VAL A 724 -6.92 -12.76 15.35
C VAL A 724 -5.48 -13.22 15.63
N GLY A 725 -5.16 -13.47 16.90
CA GLY A 725 -3.87 -13.98 17.33
C GLY A 725 -3.65 -15.48 17.16
N ASP A 726 -4.65 -16.30 16.82
CA ASP A 726 -4.47 -17.75 16.66
C ASP A 726 -3.89 -18.11 15.29
N LEU A 727 -2.59 -17.88 15.12
CA LEU A 727 -1.91 -18.10 13.84
C LEU A 727 -1.79 -19.59 13.48
N SER A 728 -1.49 -20.46 14.45
CA SER A 728 -1.41 -21.91 14.21
C SER A 728 -2.76 -22.60 14.03
N GLY A 729 -3.87 -21.98 14.43
CA GLY A 729 -5.23 -22.42 14.07
C GLY A 729 -5.59 -22.05 12.63
N LYS A 730 -5.20 -20.85 12.19
CA LYS A 730 -5.43 -20.37 10.80
C LYS A 730 -4.54 -21.05 9.76
N PHE A 731 -3.31 -21.38 10.16
CA PHE A 731 -2.22 -21.85 9.30
C PHE A 731 -1.66 -23.19 9.80
N ASP A 732 -0.37 -23.46 9.57
CA ASP A 732 0.26 -24.72 9.98
C ASP A 732 0.73 -24.70 11.44
N LYS A 733 0.82 -25.89 12.04
CA LYS A 733 1.37 -26.13 13.38
C LYS A 733 2.86 -26.47 13.31
N LEU A 734 3.56 -26.34 14.44
CA LEU A 734 5.01 -26.60 14.56
C LEU A 734 5.35 -28.02 15.07
N ARG A 735 4.39 -28.94 15.07
CA ARG A 735 4.51 -30.25 15.72
C ARG A 735 5.57 -31.11 15.03
N ASP A 736 6.46 -31.69 15.85
CA ASP A 736 7.51 -32.64 15.44
C ASP A 736 8.51 -32.05 14.42
N LEU A 737 8.62 -30.71 14.35
CA LEU A 737 9.55 -29.99 13.48
C LEU A 737 10.81 -29.52 14.24
N TYR A 738 11.92 -29.38 13.51
CA TYR A 738 13.17 -28.79 14.01
C TYR A 738 13.41 -27.38 13.46
N GLU A 739 12.97 -27.16 12.22
CA GLU A 739 12.93 -25.89 11.52
C GLU A 739 11.60 -25.75 10.78
N PHE A 740 11.22 -24.51 10.49
CA PHE A 740 9.96 -24.20 9.84
C PHE A 740 10.07 -22.92 9.02
N GLU A 741 9.71 -22.99 7.74
CA GLU A 741 9.64 -21.83 6.85
C GLU A 741 8.35 -21.88 6.03
N ASN A 742 7.50 -20.86 6.17
CA ASN A 742 6.30 -20.73 5.35
C ASN A 742 5.83 -19.27 5.26
N ALA A 743 4.98 -18.97 4.28
CA ALA A 743 4.36 -17.65 4.11
C ALA A 743 2.85 -17.75 3.88
N TYR A 744 2.10 -16.82 4.46
CA TYR A 744 0.65 -16.79 4.47
C TYR A 744 0.09 -15.40 4.20
N ASN A 745 -1.13 -15.33 3.68
CA ASN A 745 -1.93 -14.10 3.63
C ASN A 745 -3.08 -14.22 4.63
N ASP A 746 -3.11 -13.34 5.63
CA ASP A 746 -4.20 -13.26 6.61
C ASP A 746 -5.15 -12.11 6.24
N THR A 747 -6.42 -12.44 6.00
CA THR A 747 -7.48 -11.50 5.64
C THR A 747 -8.25 -10.95 6.84
N ASN A 748 -7.87 -11.33 8.06
CA ASN A 748 -8.51 -10.96 9.33
C ASN A 748 -7.51 -10.38 10.37
N LEU A 749 -6.21 -10.39 10.08
CA LEU A 749 -5.16 -9.74 10.87
C LEU A 749 -4.76 -8.42 10.23
N GLU A 750 -4.54 -7.39 11.05
CA GLU A 750 -4.20 -6.04 10.61
C GLU A 750 -2.89 -5.55 11.25
N LEU A 751 -2.17 -4.64 10.56
CA LEU A 751 -1.06 -3.87 11.14
C LEU A 751 -1.43 -2.40 11.38
N ILE A 752 -2.66 -2.00 11.06
CA ILE A 752 -3.21 -0.65 11.25
C ILE A 752 -4.23 -0.59 12.39
N ALA A 753 -4.58 0.64 12.78
CA ALA A 753 -5.62 0.90 13.78
C ALA A 753 -7.01 0.35 13.36
N PRO A 754 -7.87 0.00 14.34
CA PRO A 754 -7.58 -0.06 15.78
C PRO A 754 -6.96 -1.42 16.19
N HIS A 755 -7.04 -2.44 15.34
CA HIS A 755 -6.79 -3.83 15.73
C HIS A 755 -5.40 -4.37 15.41
N SER A 756 -4.40 -3.50 15.26
CA SER A 756 -3.02 -3.90 14.96
C SER A 756 -2.46 -4.90 15.99
N ILE A 757 -1.62 -5.82 15.51
CA ILE A 757 -0.79 -6.67 16.37
C ILE A 757 0.51 -5.99 16.85
N LEU A 758 0.82 -4.78 16.37
CA LEU A 758 2.00 -4.03 16.82
C LEU A 758 1.93 -3.72 18.32
N GLY A 759 3.08 -3.84 19.01
CA GLY A 759 3.18 -3.62 20.45
C GLY A 759 2.69 -4.80 21.30
N ARG A 760 2.25 -5.89 20.66
CA ARG A 760 1.90 -7.16 21.31
C ARG A 760 3.09 -8.14 21.26
N SER A 761 2.87 -9.39 21.64
CA SER A 761 3.90 -10.43 21.62
C SER A 761 3.43 -11.71 20.94
N ILE A 762 4.36 -12.47 20.37
CA ILE A 762 4.14 -13.83 19.89
C ILE A 762 4.64 -14.80 20.94
N VAL A 763 3.88 -15.86 21.21
CA VAL A 763 4.26 -16.95 22.11
C VAL A 763 4.23 -18.27 21.35
N ILE A 764 5.30 -19.06 21.47
CA ILE A 764 5.41 -20.44 21.00
C ILE A 764 5.14 -21.37 22.19
N HIS A 765 4.30 -22.39 21.98
CA HIS A 765 3.88 -23.38 22.96
C HIS A 765 4.55 -24.73 22.71
N LYS A 766 4.81 -25.48 23.79
CA LYS A 766 5.29 -26.87 23.75
C LYS A 766 4.14 -27.84 23.49
N LYS A 767 4.47 -29.01 22.94
CA LYS A 767 3.57 -30.17 22.79
C LYS A 767 3.08 -30.69 24.15
N ASP A 768 3.96 -30.67 25.15
CA ASP A 768 3.62 -31.05 26.51
C ASP A 768 2.73 -29.97 27.16
N LYS A 769 1.49 -30.37 27.50
CA LYS A 769 0.48 -29.55 28.20
C LYS A 769 0.22 -28.15 27.61
N ASN A 770 0.57 -27.91 26.34
CA ASN A 770 0.49 -26.60 25.69
C ASN A 770 1.23 -25.48 26.47
N LEU A 771 2.31 -25.82 27.18
CA LEU A 771 3.05 -24.87 28.01
C LEU A 771 3.72 -23.79 27.17
N ARG A 772 3.67 -22.54 27.63
CA ARG A 772 4.34 -21.40 26.96
C ARG A 772 5.86 -21.56 27.08
N TRP A 773 6.52 -21.66 25.92
CA TRP A 773 7.95 -21.96 25.85
C TRP A 773 8.79 -20.72 25.62
N ALA A 774 8.53 -20.03 24.52
CA ALA A 774 9.30 -18.89 24.06
C ALA A 774 8.39 -17.77 23.59
N CYS A 775 8.81 -16.53 23.73
CA CYS A 775 8.02 -15.38 23.27
C CYS A 775 8.91 -14.26 22.72
N ALA A 776 8.37 -13.44 21.82
CA ALA A 776 9.05 -12.26 21.28
C ALA A 776 8.04 -11.12 21.04
N ASP A 777 8.45 -9.88 21.28
CA ASP A 777 7.62 -8.72 20.99
C ASP A 777 7.47 -8.50 19.48
N VAL A 778 6.28 -8.10 19.06
CA VAL A 778 5.96 -7.68 17.69
C VAL A 778 6.28 -6.20 17.58
N VAL A 779 7.50 -5.91 17.13
CA VAL A 779 8.03 -4.54 17.01
C VAL A 779 8.00 -4.07 15.56
N ARG A 780 8.10 -2.76 15.33
CA ARG A 780 8.17 -2.19 13.98
C ARG A 780 9.50 -2.55 13.31
N GLY A 781 9.44 -2.93 12.05
CA GLY A 781 10.62 -3.01 11.18
C GLY A 781 10.65 -1.81 10.25
N TYR A 782 11.64 -0.92 10.40
CA TYR A 782 11.82 0.24 9.53
C TYR A 782 13.31 0.48 9.27
N SER A 783 13.63 1.17 8.16
CA SER A 783 14.98 1.63 7.91
C SER A 783 15.22 2.99 8.60
N PRO A 784 16.34 3.20 9.32
CA PRO A 784 16.71 4.53 9.82
C PRO A 784 16.86 5.58 8.72
N SER A 785 17.08 5.15 7.47
CA SER A 785 17.10 6.04 6.30
C SER A 785 15.72 6.52 5.86
N GLU A 786 14.64 5.95 6.40
CA GLU A 786 13.25 6.18 5.99
C GLU A 786 12.44 6.91 7.07
N ALA A 787 12.64 6.54 8.34
CA ALA A 787 11.88 7.08 9.47
C ALA A 787 12.67 7.05 10.78
N ALA A 788 12.20 7.82 11.76
CA ALA A 788 12.64 7.78 13.15
C ALA A 788 11.49 7.40 14.08
N GLU A 789 11.77 6.61 15.11
CA GLU A 789 10.79 6.27 16.15
C GLU A 789 10.80 7.30 17.27
N TYR A 790 9.65 7.92 17.51
CA TYR A 790 9.40 8.81 18.63
C TYR A 790 8.73 8.04 19.76
N ARG A 791 9.23 8.24 20.98
CA ARG A 791 8.72 7.60 22.18
C ARG A 791 8.35 8.64 23.23
N ALA A 792 7.18 8.46 23.85
CA ALA A 792 6.72 9.30 24.94
C ALA A 792 6.12 8.46 26.07
N ILE A 793 6.10 9.02 27.28
CA ILE A 793 5.56 8.38 28.47
C ILE A 793 4.79 9.41 29.31
N ALA A 794 3.58 9.06 29.71
CA ALA A 794 2.87 9.68 30.83
C ALA A 794 3.08 8.81 32.07
N SER A 795 3.89 9.30 33.00
CA SER A 795 4.23 8.54 34.22
C SER A 795 3.43 9.02 35.42
N PHE A 796 2.75 8.09 36.09
CA PHE A 796 2.00 8.30 37.32
C PHE A 796 2.82 7.72 38.47
N HIS A 797 3.76 8.51 39.00
CA HIS A 797 4.72 8.10 40.03
C HIS A 797 4.67 8.96 41.30
N HIS A 798 3.66 9.84 41.43
CA HIS A 798 3.52 10.64 42.64
C HIS A 798 3.14 9.73 43.82
N PRO A 799 3.88 9.74 44.95
CA PRO A 799 3.58 8.88 46.11
C PRO A 799 2.17 9.10 46.68
N ASP A 800 1.75 10.35 46.80
CA ASP A 800 0.38 10.73 47.21
C ASP A 800 -0.61 10.81 46.03
N GLY A 801 -0.23 10.25 44.87
CA GLY A 801 -1.10 10.20 43.70
C GLY A 801 -2.25 9.20 43.85
N TYR A 802 -3.10 9.12 42.83
CA TYR A 802 -4.31 8.27 42.83
C TYR A 802 -4.26 7.15 41.79
N ALA A 803 -3.23 7.15 40.95
CA ALA A 803 -2.87 6.07 40.05
C ALA A 803 -1.35 5.88 40.13
N TRP A 804 -0.89 4.66 39.88
CA TRP A 804 0.52 4.30 39.88
C TRP A 804 0.84 3.47 38.64
N GLY A 805 1.77 3.92 37.82
CA GLY A 805 2.11 3.25 36.58
C GLY A 805 2.48 4.20 35.45
N TYR A 806 2.24 3.77 34.21
CA TYR A 806 2.54 4.56 33.03
C TYR A 806 1.57 4.32 31.87
N VAL A 807 1.56 5.29 30.97
CA VAL A 807 1.06 5.14 29.60
C VAL A 807 2.21 5.49 28.65
N ARG A 808 2.61 4.56 27.79
CA ARG A 808 3.70 4.73 26.81
C ARG A 808 3.12 4.89 25.41
N PHE A 809 3.77 5.74 24.62
CA PHE A 809 3.38 6.03 23.25
C PHE A 809 4.58 5.81 22.33
N THR A 810 4.37 5.14 21.21
CA THR A 810 5.39 5.04 20.15
C THR A 810 4.79 5.33 18.77
N GLN A 811 5.51 6.11 17.97
CA GLN A 811 5.09 6.51 16.62
C GLN A 811 6.30 6.64 15.71
N LEU A 812 6.17 6.23 14.45
CA LEU A 812 7.17 6.57 13.42
C LEU A 812 6.86 7.93 12.81
N VAL A 813 7.91 8.73 12.68
CA VAL A 813 7.93 9.98 11.91
C VAL A 813 8.82 9.74 10.70
N TYR A 814 8.23 9.78 9.52
CA TYR A 814 8.94 9.57 8.26
C TYR A 814 9.67 10.85 7.85
N ASN A 815 10.69 10.71 6.99
CA ASN A 815 11.49 11.84 6.53
C ASN A 815 10.69 12.91 5.75
N ASP A 816 9.53 12.53 5.20
CA ASP A 816 8.59 13.45 4.53
C ASP A 816 7.61 14.13 5.51
N GLY A 817 7.77 13.90 6.82
CA GLY A 817 6.91 14.44 7.88
C GLY A 817 5.58 13.68 8.07
N SER A 818 5.30 12.65 7.26
CA SER A 818 4.15 11.78 7.49
C SER A 818 4.32 10.96 8.78
N LEU A 819 3.20 10.51 9.36
CA LEU A 819 3.15 9.87 10.67
C LEU A 819 2.48 8.50 10.58
N SER A 820 3.03 7.51 11.29
CA SER A 820 2.32 6.24 11.51
C SER A 820 1.19 6.38 12.54
N ASN A 821 0.34 5.36 12.70
CA ASN A 821 -0.51 5.28 13.89
C ASN A 821 0.33 5.21 15.17
N THR A 822 -0.21 5.72 16.27
CA THR A 822 0.45 5.73 17.58
C THR A 822 0.08 4.46 18.33
N VAL A 823 1.10 3.68 18.72
CA VAL A 823 0.91 2.52 19.60
C VAL A 823 0.92 3.03 21.04
N ILE A 824 -0.09 2.65 21.81
CA ILE A 824 -0.28 3.10 23.19
C ILE A 824 -0.28 1.88 24.11
N GLU A 825 0.68 1.82 25.03
CA GLU A 825 0.78 0.80 26.06
C GLU A 825 0.33 1.39 27.40
N VAL A 826 -0.70 0.81 28.03
CA VAL A 826 -1.25 1.27 29.30
C VAL A 826 -0.94 0.24 30.38
N ASN A 827 -0.29 0.67 31.46
CA ASN A 827 -0.05 -0.15 32.64
C ASN A 827 -0.27 0.70 33.90
N LEU A 828 -1.50 0.69 34.42
CA LEU A 828 -1.93 1.51 35.55
C LEU A 828 -2.55 0.64 36.64
N LYS A 829 -2.09 0.83 37.89
CA LYS A 829 -2.63 0.22 39.10
C LYS A 829 -2.96 1.29 40.14
N TYR A 830 -3.69 0.92 41.18
CA TYR A 830 -3.85 1.79 42.33
C TYR A 830 -2.53 1.90 43.12
N PRO A 831 -2.20 3.05 43.72
CA PRO A 831 -1.00 3.22 44.53
C PRO A 831 -0.94 2.23 45.72
N GLY A 832 0.28 1.79 46.04
CA GLY A 832 0.57 0.84 47.11
C GLY A 832 1.11 -0.50 46.59
N GLN A 833 2.15 -1.04 47.22
CA GLN A 833 2.85 -2.24 46.75
C GLN A 833 1.97 -3.50 46.73
N ILE A 834 0.97 -3.59 47.62
CA ILE A 834 0.07 -4.74 47.78
C ILE A 834 -1.36 -4.37 47.37
N ASN A 835 -1.57 -3.20 46.75
CA ASN A 835 -2.90 -2.77 46.37
C ASN A 835 -3.42 -3.57 45.17
N ARG A 836 -4.51 -4.33 45.37
CA ARG A 836 -5.15 -5.16 44.36
C ARG A 836 -6.52 -4.62 43.92
N ASN A 837 -6.85 -3.39 44.30
CA ASN A 837 -8.08 -2.76 43.84
C ASN A 837 -8.07 -2.66 42.32
N TYR A 838 -9.23 -2.90 41.72
CA TYR A 838 -9.41 -2.70 40.29
C TYR A 838 -10.76 -2.02 40.05
N THR A 839 -10.78 -1.14 39.06
CA THR A 839 -11.98 -0.39 38.66
C THR A 839 -12.02 -0.22 37.15
N LYS A 840 -13.22 -0.28 36.58
CA LYS A 840 -13.47 -0.32 35.14
C LYS A 840 -14.02 1.00 34.62
N ASN A 841 -14.04 1.12 33.30
CA ASN A 841 -14.68 2.21 32.56
C ASN A 841 -14.14 3.61 32.95
N HIS A 842 -12.82 3.74 33.07
CA HIS A 842 -12.19 5.05 33.20
C HIS A 842 -12.04 5.69 31.83
N ASN A 843 -12.71 6.81 31.64
CA ASN A 843 -12.37 7.68 30.52
C ASN A 843 -10.97 8.26 30.73
N TRP A 844 -10.31 8.61 29.66
CA TRP A 844 -8.95 9.12 29.63
C TRP A 844 -8.77 10.02 28.43
N SER A 845 -8.09 11.15 28.64
CA SER A 845 -8.02 12.22 27.67
C SER A 845 -6.77 13.08 27.84
N VAL A 846 -6.29 13.66 26.74
CA VAL A 846 -5.17 14.59 26.71
C VAL A 846 -5.65 16.03 26.79
N PHE A 847 -4.99 16.83 27.62
CA PHE A 847 -5.32 18.21 27.92
C PHE A 847 -4.17 19.15 27.57
N VAL A 848 -4.49 20.42 27.31
CA VAL A 848 -3.57 21.39 26.70
C VAL A 848 -2.30 21.61 27.52
N ASN A 849 -2.43 21.83 28.83
CA ASN A 849 -1.33 22.28 29.70
C ASN A 849 -0.68 21.12 30.47
N ARG A 850 0.54 21.35 30.95
CA ARG A 850 1.21 20.45 31.90
C ARG A 850 0.59 20.57 33.30
N ILE A 851 0.67 19.48 34.04
CA ILE A 851 0.29 19.39 35.46
C ILE A 851 1.51 19.54 36.37
N ALA A 852 1.29 19.98 37.61
CA ALA A 852 2.31 20.18 38.62
C ALA A 852 1.86 19.59 39.97
N HIS A 853 1.86 20.39 41.04
CA HIS A 853 1.47 19.95 42.39
C HIS A 853 -0.02 19.58 42.52
N ASP A 854 -0.86 20.00 41.57
CA ASP A 854 -2.29 19.72 41.55
C ASP A 854 -2.63 18.25 41.25
N ALA A 855 -1.65 17.43 40.86
CA ALA A 855 -1.81 15.99 40.64
C ALA A 855 -2.05 15.19 41.94
N ALA A 856 -1.58 15.71 43.09
CA ALA A 856 -1.64 15.05 44.39
C ALA A 856 -2.74 15.62 45.31
N VAL A 857 -3.56 16.55 44.82
CA VAL A 857 -4.60 17.20 45.62
C VAL A 857 -5.73 16.23 45.94
N LYS A 858 -6.14 16.18 47.22
CA LYS A 858 -7.21 15.29 47.68
C LYS A 858 -8.58 15.61 47.08
N SER A 859 -8.93 16.89 46.99
CA SER A 859 -10.21 17.32 46.41
C SER A 859 -10.28 17.03 44.91
N LEU A 860 -11.28 16.26 44.48
CA LEU A 860 -11.54 15.99 43.06
C LEU A 860 -11.81 17.27 42.26
N ALA A 861 -12.40 18.29 42.88
CA ALA A 861 -12.70 19.57 42.24
C ALA A 861 -11.43 20.40 41.91
N HIS A 862 -10.33 20.15 42.62
CA HIS A 862 -9.06 20.90 42.45
C HIS A 862 -7.94 20.06 41.84
N ARG A 863 -8.12 18.74 41.76
CA ARG A 863 -7.12 17.83 41.21
C ARG A 863 -6.99 17.98 39.70
N CYS A 864 -5.75 18.03 39.21
CA CYS A 864 -5.43 18.11 37.79
C CYS A 864 -6.05 19.32 37.05
N VAL A 865 -6.46 20.37 37.76
CA VAL A 865 -7.15 21.54 37.17
C VAL A 865 -6.21 22.35 36.27
N ALA A 866 -4.90 22.38 36.57
CA ALA A 866 -3.91 23.14 35.80
C ALA A 866 -3.84 22.71 34.32
N ALA A 867 -4.24 21.47 34.03
CA ALA A 867 -4.31 20.90 32.68
C ALA A 867 -5.18 21.71 31.69
N GLY A 868 -6.14 22.50 32.19
CA GLY A 868 -7.02 23.34 31.37
C GLY A 868 -8.09 22.54 30.62
N HIS A 869 -8.16 22.72 29.30
CA HIS A 869 -9.16 22.13 28.40
C HIS A 869 -8.62 20.94 27.62
N ARG A 870 -9.52 20.11 27.09
CA ARG A 870 -9.19 18.96 26.24
C ARG A 870 -8.49 19.43 24.97
N TRP A 871 -7.48 18.69 24.52
CA TRP A 871 -6.68 19.07 23.37
C TRP A 871 -7.47 18.94 22.05
N ASN A 872 -7.83 20.07 21.43
CA ASN A 872 -8.59 20.11 20.18
C ASN A 872 -7.92 21.05 19.15
N PRO A 873 -6.79 20.65 18.53
CA PRO A 873 -6.07 21.49 17.57
C PRO A 873 -6.82 21.66 16.24
N TYR A 874 -7.82 20.84 15.95
CA TYR A 874 -8.53 20.84 14.67
C TYR A 874 -9.94 21.42 14.78
N PHE A 875 -10.23 22.16 15.85
CA PHE A 875 -11.52 22.85 16.06
C PHE A 875 -12.73 21.96 15.79
N VAL A 876 -12.62 20.70 16.20
CA VAL A 876 -13.71 19.74 16.11
C VAL A 876 -14.89 20.28 16.92
N HIS A 877 -16.08 20.27 16.32
CA HIS A 877 -17.33 20.72 16.95
C HIS A 877 -17.34 22.22 17.34
N LEU A 878 -16.57 23.06 16.64
CA LEU A 878 -16.51 24.51 16.88
C LEU A 878 -17.84 25.26 16.64
N ALA A 879 -18.67 24.81 15.70
CA ALA A 879 -19.89 25.50 15.29
C ALA A 879 -21.05 25.36 16.31
N ASP A 880 -21.03 24.33 17.16
CA ASP A 880 -22.06 24.07 18.17
C ASP A 880 -21.44 23.52 19.47
N PRO A 881 -20.49 24.22 20.12
CA PRO A 881 -19.60 23.65 21.14
C PRO A 881 -20.32 23.19 22.42
N ASN A 882 -21.56 23.63 22.63
CA ASN A 882 -22.38 23.28 23.79
C ASN A 882 -23.18 21.99 23.58
N ASN A 883 -23.23 21.46 22.36
CA ASN A 883 -24.04 20.30 22.00
C ASN A 883 -23.29 18.97 22.19
N VAL A 884 -23.02 18.66 23.45
CA VAL A 884 -22.25 17.48 23.87
C VAL A 884 -22.89 16.18 23.35
N GLU A 885 -24.22 16.13 23.24
CA GLU A 885 -24.94 14.97 22.71
C GLU A 885 -24.61 14.73 21.23
N PHE A 886 -24.66 15.78 20.40
CA PHE A 886 -24.29 15.66 19.00
C PHE A 886 -22.80 15.30 18.83
N TYR A 887 -21.91 15.89 19.62
CA TYR A 887 -20.50 15.48 19.62
C TYR A 887 -20.35 13.97 19.92
N ALA A 888 -21.06 13.46 20.93
CA ALA A 888 -20.97 12.05 21.33
C ALA A 888 -21.55 11.08 20.28
N GLN A 889 -22.51 11.52 19.46
CA GLN A 889 -23.03 10.74 18.33
C GLN A 889 -22.04 10.67 17.15
N GLU A 890 -21.28 11.74 16.96
CA GLU A 890 -20.39 11.93 15.80
C GLU A 890 -18.95 11.45 16.05
N CYS A 891 -18.43 11.61 17.28
CA CYS A 891 -17.13 11.09 17.70
C CYS A 891 -17.24 9.59 18.03
N SER A 892 -16.47 8.76 17.31
CA SER A 892 -16.49 7.32 17.53
C SER A 892 -15.24 6.63 16.97
N PRO A 893 -15.02 5.33 17.26
CA PRO A 893 -13.95 4.55 16.63
C PRO A 893 -14.03 4.49 15.09
N GLN A 894 -15.23 4.57 14.51
CA GLN A 894 -15.42 4.59 13.04
C GLN A 894 -15.11 5.95 12.42
N THR A 895 -15.20 7.02 13.20
CA THR A 895 -14.97 8.41 12.78
C THR A 895 -13.95 9.07 13.70
N PRO A 896 -12.73 8.52 13.81
CA PRO A 896 -11.76 8.96 14.82
C PRO A 896 -11.29 10.41 14.60
N LEU A 897 -11.35 10.89 13.36
CA LEU A 897 -11.04 12.28 13.02
C LEU A 897 -12.14 13.26 13.45
N ARG A 898 -13.36 12.76 13.76
CA ARG A 898 -14.49 13.55 14.27
C ARG A 898 -14.47 13.71 15.79
N CYS A 899 -13.47 13.14 16.45
CA CYS A 899 -13.17 13.32 17.86
C CYS A 899 -12.09 14.39 18.06
N ASP A 900 -12.13 15.11 19.17
CA ASP A 900 -11.02 15.94 19.62
C ASP A 900 -9.75 15.08 19.71
N VAL A 901 -8.59 15.56 19.27
CA VAL A 901 -7.32 14.81 19.38
C VAL A 901 -7.08 14.31 20.81
N GLY A 902 -7.48 15.09 21.81
CA GLY A 902 -7.39 14.72 23.21
C GLY A 902 -8.43 13.72 23.70
N ASP A 903 -9.52 13.46 22.98
CA ASP A 903 -10.55 12.49 23.36
C ASP A 903 -10.17 11.07 22.95
N VAL A 904 -9.22 10.50 23.70
CA VAL A 904 -8.69 9.15 23.44
C VAL A 904 -9.77 8.09 23.72
N SER A 905 -10.61 8.29 24.74
CA SER A 905 -11.72 7.37 25.04
C SER A 905 -12.79 7.32 23.96
N GLY A 906 -13.14 8.45 23.36
CA GLY A 906 -14.10 8.47 22.24
C GLY A 906 -13.64 7.60 21.05
N ARG A 907 -12.32 7.52 20.82
CA ARG A 907 -11.74 6.72 19.73
C ARG A 907 -11.44 5.27 20.09
N LEU A 908 -10.91 5.03 21.29
CA LEU A 908 -10.35 3.73 21.68
C LEU A 908 -11.15 3.01 22.77
N GLY A 909 -12.13 3.69 23.36
CA GLY A 909 -12.85 3.22 24.54
C GLY A 909 -12.13 3.55 25.85
N PRO A 910 -12.82 3.31 26.99
CA PRO A 910 -12.26 3.52 28.31
C PRO A 910 -11.26 2.42 28.69
N ILE A 911 -10.50 2.65 29.77
CA ILE A 911 -9.53 1.70 30.31
C ILE A 911 -9.95 1.16 31.68
N THR A 912 -9.35 0.05 32.08
CA THR A 912 -9.39 -0.48 33.45
C THR A 912 -8.12 -0.05 34.19
N VAL A 913 -8.25 0.32 35.47
CA VAL A 913 -7.11 0.53 36.38
C VAL A 913 -7.03 -0.64 37.37
N GLY A 914 -5.85 -1.20 37.56
CA GLY A 914 -5.60 -2.36 38.45
C GLY A 914 -5.62 -3.73 37.77
N GLU A 915 -5.86 -3.78 36.46
CA GLU A 915 -5.79 -5.00 35.64
C GLU A 915 -4.41 -5.14 34.95
N ASN A 916 -4.22 -6.21 34.17
CA ASN A 916 -3.04 -6.40 33.33
C ASN A 916 -2.85 -5.25 32.32
N LYS A 917 -1.66 -5.19 31.72
CA LYS A 917 -1.30 -4.21 30.69
C LYS A 917 -2.28 -4.26 29.48
N PHE A 918 -2.45 -3.14 28.79
CA PHE A 918 -3.23 -3.05 27.54
C PHE A 918 -2.41 -2.41 26.42
N VAL A 919 -2.74 -2.74 25.18
CA VAL A 919 -2.16 -2.15 23.97
C VAL A 919 -3.27 -1.66 23.05
N PHE A 920 -3.22 -0.38 22.70
CA PHE A 920 -4.13 0.30 21.79
C PHE A 920 -3.38 0.94 20.63
N ILE A 921 -4.10 1.24 19.56
CA ILE A 921 -3.53 1.84 18.35
C ILE A 921 -4.42 3.01 17.94
N ASP A 922 -3.92 4.24 18.06
CA ASP A 922 -4.67 5.46 17.76
C ASP A 922 -4.25 6.05 16.40
N PRO A 923 -5.19 6.26 15.47
CA PRO A 923 -4.90 6.87 14.17
C PRO A 923 -4.80 8.40 14.21
N ASN A 924 -5.18 9.06 15.31
CA ASN A 924 -5.27 10.52 15.45
C ASN A 924 -4.65 11.05 16.76
N LEU A 925 -3.53 10.47 17.21
CA LEU A 925 -2.79 10.93 18.40
C LEU A 925 -1.30 11.21 18.09
N PRO A 926 -0.98 12.30 17.37
CA PRO A 926 0.37 12.55 16.89
C PRO A 926 1.36 12.89 18.02
N LEU A 927 2.58 12.38 17.94
CA LEU A 927 3.71 12.71 18.83
C LEU A 927 4.63 13.80 18.26
N SER A 928 4.44 14.18 17.00
CA SER A 928 5.21 15.22 16.31
C SER A 928 4.28 16.19 15.56
N GLY A 929 4.84 17.32 15.14
CA GLY A 929 4.13 18.39 14.44
C GLY A 929 3.26 19.27 15.35
N PRO A 930 2.53 20.25 14.76
CA PRO A 930 1.78 21.26 15.52
C PRO A 930 0.67 20.70 16.41
N ALA A 931 0.10 19.56 16.01
CA ALA A 931 -0.95 18.88 16.74
C ALA A 931 -0.44 17.92 17.84
N SER A 932 0.89 17.87 18.06
CA SER A 932 1.53 16.91 18.96
C SER A 932 0.94 16.92 20.38
N VAL A 933 0.84 15.72 20.96
CA VAL A 933 0.49 15.52 22.38
C VAL A 933 1.71 15.49 23.31
N LEU A 934 2.93 15.60 22.78
CA LEU A 934 4.12 15.71 23.60
C LEU A 934 4.09 17.03 24.40
N HIS A 935 4.55 17.00 25.65
CA HIS A 935 4.52 18.11 26.61
C HIS A 935 3.13 18.58 27.04
N ARG A 936 2.11 17.73 26.84
CA ARG A 936 0.75 17.91 27.36
C ARG A 936 0.52 17.05 28.59
N SER A 937 -0.68 17.08 29.16
CA SER A 937 -1.06 16.18 30.26
C SER A 937 -2.08 15.15 29.81
N LEU A 938 -1.96 13.93 30.34
CA LEU A 938 -2.94 12.87 30.24
C LEU A 938 -3.72 12.81 31.55
N ILE A 939 -5.05 12.79 31.47
CA ILE A 939 -5.96 12.66 32.60
C ILE A 939 -6.68 11.32 32.53
N ILE A 940 -6.76 10.64 33.66
CA ILE A 940 -7.63 9.49 33.89
C ILE A 940 -8.82 9.98 34.73
N HIS A 941 -10.03 9.72 34.26
CA HIS A 941 -11.26 10.14 34.90
C HIS A 941 -11.73 9.11 35.94
N ALA A 942 -12.75 9.45 36.71
CA ALA A 942 -13.39 8.59 37.69
C ALA A 942 -13.93 7.28 37.06
N PRO A 943 -14.06 6.20 37.85
CA PRO A 943 -14.56 4.91 37.36
C PRO A 943 -16.02 5.02 36.89
N ASN A 944 -16.47 3.98 36.17
CA ASN A 944 -17.87 3.84 35.72
C ASN A 944 -18.36 5.02 34.84
N GLY A 945 -17.47 5.63 34.06
CA GLY A 945 -17.80 6.78 33.20
C GLY A 945 -17.94 8.11 33.94
N GLY A 946 -17.54 8.20 35.21
CA GLY A 946 -17.54 9.46 35.95
C GLY A 946 -16.65 10.52 35.30
N THR A 947 -17.07 11.79 35.36
CA THR A 947 -16.37 12.91 34.69
C THR A 947 -15.24 13.51 35.51
N ASP A 948 -15.21 13.25 36.83
CA ASP A 948 -14.20 13.80 37.73
C ASP A 948 -12.78 13.37 37.36
N ARG A 949 -11.80 14.26 37.58
CA ARG A 949 -10.38 14.01 37.27
C ARG A 949 -9.77 13.16 38.40
N MET A 950 -9.58 11.86 38.15
CA MET A 950 -9.04 10.92 39.14
C MET A 950 -7.52 11.05 39.26
N ALA A 951 -6.78 11.04 38.16
CA ALA A 951 -5.33 11.13 38.16
C ALA A 951 -4.81 11.81 36.90
N CYS A 952 -3.60 12.38 36.94
CA CYS A 952 -2.96 12.98 35.78
C CYS A 952 -1.45 12.75 35.75
N GLY A 953 -0.88 12.78 34.55
CA GLY A 953 0.54 12.67 34.27
C GLY A 953 0.94 13.50 33.06
N ASN A 954 2.14 14.08 33.06
CA ASN A 954 2.66 14.79 31.88
C ASN A 954 3.16 13.77 30.84
N ILE A 955 2.85 13.99 29.56
CA ILE A 955 3.37 13.23 28.43
C ILE A 955 4.74 13.80 28.07
N GLU A 956 5.80 13.06 28.36
CA GLU A 956 7.19 13.50 28.22
C GLU A 956 7.99 12.53 27.34
N PRO A 957 9.12 12.95 26.76
CA PRO A 957 9.98 12.04 25.98
C PRO A 957 10.41 10.80 26.79
N ASP A 958 10.26 9.61 26.22
CA ASP A 958 10.70 8.35 26.85
C ASP A 958 12.02 7.90 26.24
N LYS A 959 13.13 8.42 26.78
CA LYS A 959 14.48 7.97 26.40
C LYS A 959 14.71 6.56 26.94
N ASP A 960 15.45 5.71 26.22
CA ASP A 960 15.87 4.38 26.69
C ASP A 960 17.38 4.24 26.48
N ILE A 961 18.15 4.36 27.57
CA ILE A 961 19.60 4.17 27.55
C ILE A 961 19.89 2.74 27.99
N ILE A 962 20.61 2.00 27.14
CA ILE A 962 20.93 0.60 27.38
C ILE A 962 22.42 0.48 27.73
N LYS A 963 22.74 -0.08 28.90
CA LYS A 963 24.13 -0.19 29.36
C LYS A 963 24.41 -1.45 30.19
N TYR A 964 25.56 -2.07 29.95
CA TYR A 964 26.06 -3.14 30.82
C TYR A 964 26.69 -2.59 32.10
N ALA A 965 26.38 -3.22 33.23
CA ALA A 965 27.13 -3.01 34.47
C ALA A 965 27.51 -4.35 35.11
N LYS A 966 28.69 -4.38 35.75
CA LYS A 966 29.22 -5.54 36.47
C LYS A 966 29.17 -5.26 37.97
N ILE A 967 28.35 -6.00 38.68
CA ILE A 967 28.07 -5.81 40.10
C ILE A 967 28.78 -6.88 40.90
N ARG A 968 29.47 -6.49 41.98
CA ARG A 968 30.12 -7.43 42.90
C ARG A 968 29.05 -8.17 43.71
N LYS A 969 29.14 -9.49 43.72
CA LYS A 969 28.27 -10.36 44.51
C LYS A 969 28.82 -10.47 45.94
N PHE A 970 27.96 -10.31 46.92
CA PHE A 970 28.18 -10.75 48.31
C PHE A 970 27.42 -12.08 48.51
N ASN A 971 27.62 -12.77 49.62
CA ASN A 971 26.79 -13.93 49.98
C ASN A 971 25.31 -13.50 49.94
N ASP A 972 24.45 -14.31 49.32
CA ASP A 972 23.01 -14.06 49.11
C ASP A 972 22.63 -12.93 48.13
N PHE A 973 23.49 -12.58 47.16
CA PHE A 973 23.15 -11.56 46.15
C PHE A 973 21.95 -11.95 45.26
N LEU A 974 20.82 -11.26 45.45
CA LEU A 974 19.63 -11.32 44.60
C LEU A 974 19.54 -10.06 43.73
N VAL A 975 19.37 -10.25 42.41
CA VAL A 975 19.28 -9.13 41.45
C VAL A 975 18.06 -8.26 41.72
N GLU A 976 16.93 -8.87 42.13
CA GLU A 976 15.69 -8.16 42.44
C GLU A 976 15.85 -7.24 43.66
N GLU A 977 16.45 -7.73 44.74
CA GLU A 977 16.74 -6.92 45.94
C GLU A 977 17.73 -5.79 45.65
N PHE A 978 18.80 -6.10 44.90
CA PHE A 978 19.75 -5.10 44.42
C PHE A 978 19.03 -3.98 43.66
N LEU A 979 18.15 -4.35 42.72
CA LEU A 979 17.46 -3.39 41.88
C LEU A 979 16.46 -2.55 42.67
N ASP A 980 15.76 -3.14 43.63
CA ASP A 980 14.86 -2.42 44.55
C ASP A 980 15.62 -1.41 45.42
N ASP A 981 16.77 -1.80 45.98
CA ASP A 981 17.64 -0.89 46.74
C ASP A 981 18.16 0.26 45.87
N VAL A 982 18.58 -0.04 44.64
CA VAL A 982 19.00 0.98 43.65
C VAL A 982 17.85 1.95 43.35
N ARG A 983 16.65 1.44 43.06
CA ARG A 983 15.47 2.27 42.77
C ARG A 983 15.08 3.15 43.95
N LYS A 984 15.13 2.62 45.18
CA LYS A 984 14.89 3.37 46.42
C LYS A 984 15.90 4.49 46.63
N VAL A 985 17.20 4.22 46.42
CA VAL A 985 18.24 5.25 46.54
C VAL A 985 18.08 6.30 45.44
N LEU A 986 17.91 5.91 44.18
CA LEU A 986 17.73 6.86 43.07
C LEU A 986 16.38 7.61 43.16
N GLY A 987 15.38 7.07 43.85
CA GLY A 987 14.03 7.63 43.95
C GLY A 987 13.25 7.51 42.64
N VAL A 988 13.38 6.39 41.94
CA VAL A 988 12.74 6.16 40.63
C VAL A 988 11.78 4.96 40.67
N PRO A 989 10.66 4.99 39.92
CA PRO A 989 9.72 3.88 39.86
C PRO A 989 10.24 2.68 39.03
N GLU A 990 9.57 1.53 39.16
CA GLU A 990 9.98 0.26 38.57
C GLU A 990 10.16 0.29 37.04
N TRP A 991 9.37 1.09 36.32
CA TRP A 991 9.42 1.16 34.85
C TRP A 991 10.50 2.10 34.29
N MET A 992 11.17 2.90 35.13
CA MET A 992 12.26 3.82 34.74
C MET A 992 13.64 3.18 34.86
N LEU A 993 13.77 2.05 35.57
CA LEU A 993 15.01 1.28 35.65
C LEU A 993 14.68 -0.20 35.64
N THR A 994 14.96 -0.88 34.53
CA THR A 994 14.77 -2.34 34.37
C THR A 994 16.04 -3.01 33.87
N TYR A 995 16.05 -4.34 33.76
CA TYR A 995 17.17 -5.09 33.18
C TYR A 995 16.66 -6.18 32.21
N ASP A 996 17.48 -6.57 31.23
CA ASP A 996 17.19 -7.74 30.37
C ASP A 996 17.69 -9.00 31.07
N ASN A 997 16.76 -9.84 31.51
CA ASN A 997 17.08 -11.06 32.24
C ASN A 997 17.91 -12.06 31.41
N ARG A 998 17.77 -12.08 30.06
CA ARG A 998 18.50 -13.01 29.17
C ARG A 998 20.00 -12.70 29.10
N GLN A 999 20.37 -11.44 29.34
CA GLN A 999 21.75 -10.96 29.24
C GLN A 999 22.48 -11.01 30.58
N THR A 1000 21.82 -11.52 31.63
CA THR A 1000 22.42 -11.74 32.94
C THR A 1000 23.47 -12.85 32.88
N LYS A 1001 24.70 -12.55 33.30
CA LYS A 1001 25.80 -13.53 33.34
C LYS A 1001 26.55 -13.46 34.66
N ILE A 1002 26.88 -14.61 35.22
CA ILE A 1002 27.86 -14.70 36.30
C ILE A 1002 29.26 -14.68 35.68
N VAL A 1003 30.09 -13.74 36.09
CA VAL A 1003 31.44 -13.50 35.55
C VAL A 1003 32.47 -13.46 36.67
N GLN A 1004 33.77 -13.55 36.34
CA GLN A 1004 34.88 -13.55 37.30
C GLN A 1004 34.74 -14.64 38.37
N GLU A 1005 34.71 -15.91 37.94
CA GLU A 1005 34.69 -17.10 38.81
C GLU A 1005 33.55 -17.15 39.85
N GLY A 1006 32.44 -16.45 39.59
CA GLY A 1006 31.30 -16.43 40.52
C GLY A 1006 31.20 -15.18 41.39
N GLU A 1007 32.22 -14.32 41.38
CA GLU A 1007 32.31 -13.12 42.24
C GLU A 1007 31.47 -11.94 41.71
N CYS A 1008 31.07 -11.94 40.43
CA CYS A 1008 30.40 -10.80 39.80
C CYS A 1008 29.19 -11.20 38.97
N ALA A 1009 28.18 -10.33 38.93
CA ALA A 1009 27.03 -10.42 38.06
C ALA A 1009 27.10 -9.31 36.99
N GLN A 1010 27.11 -9.67 35.72
CA GLN A 1010 26.97 -8.75 34.60
C GLN A 1010 25.49 -8.67 34.20
N LEU A 1011 24.95 -7.46 34.16
CA LEU A 1011 23.54 -7.18 33.85
C LEU A 1011 23.45 -6.13 32.75
N LEU A 1012 22.45 -6.23 31.87
CA LEU A 1012 22.12 -5.22 30.86
C LEU A 1012 20.94 -4.38 31.37
N PHE A 1013 21.22 -3.13 31.75
CA PHE A 1013 20.21 -2.21 32.27
C PHE A 1013 19.57 -1.36 31.18
N HIS A 1014 18.30 -1.04 31.38
CA HIS A 1014 17.53 -0.06 30.64
C HIS A 1014 17.15 1.09 31.57
N PHE A 1015 17.69 2.28 31.30
CA PHE A 1015 17.34 3.52 31.99
C PHE A 1015 16.32 4.26 31.13
N ARG A 1016 15.10 4.40 31.64
CA ARG A 1016 13.95 4.91 30.88
C ARG A 1016 13.34 6.18 31.45
N GLY A 1017 12.62 6.90 30.60
CA GLY A 1017 11.87 8.10 30.97
C GLY A 1017 12.61 9.42 30.67
N PRO A 1018 11.99 10.56 31.02
CA PRO A 1018 12.49 11.89 30.64
C PRO A 1018 13.83 12.25 31.27
N VAL A 1019 14.18 11.64 32.39
CA VAL A 1019 15.41 11.88 33.15
C VAL A 1019 16.42 10.72 33.04
N ALA A 1020 16.29 9.83 32.03
CA ALA A 1020 17.14 8.65 31.87
C ALA A 1020 18.65 8.94 31.96
N ASP A 1021 19.13 10.02 31.34
CA ASP A 1021 20.54 10.44 31.39
C ASP A 1021 21.02 10.65 32.84
N ARG A 1022 20.18 11.25 33.67
CA ARG A 1022 20.49 11.52 35.07
C ARG A 1022 20.45 10.24 35.91
N ILE A 1023 19.47 9.37 35.66
CA ILE A 1023 19.37 8.07 36.34
C ILE A 1023 20.63 7.24 36.06
N GLU A 1024 21.07 7.18 34.81
CA GLU A 1024 22.28 6.46 34.39
C GLU A 1024 23.54 7.02 35.05
N GLN A 1025 23.73 8.35 35.04
CA GLN A 1025 24.89 8.99 35.66
C GLN A 1025 24.93 8.82 37.18
N ASP A 1026 23.78 8.97 37.85
CA ASP A 1026 23.69 8.78 39.30
C ASP A 1026 23.85 7.31 39.69
N PHE A 1027 23.35 6.37 38.88
CA PHE A 1027 23.59 4.94 39.04
C PHE A 1027 25.10 4.61 38.98
N ASP A 1028 25.81 5.13 37.99
CA ASP A 1028 27.27 4.97 37.86
C ASP A 1028 28.01 5.55 39.08
N ARG A 1029 27.61 6.73 39.56
CA ARG A 1029 28.19 7.34 40.76
C ARG A 1029 28.01 6.45 41.99
N LEU A 1030 26.81 5.93 42.19
CA LEU A 1030 26.49 5.06 43.32
C LEU A 1030 27.29 3.75 43.27
N LEU A 1031 27.41 3.12 42.10
CA LEU A 1031 28.23 1.90 41.94
C LEU A 1031 29.72 2.13 42.16
N ASN A 1032 30.21 3.33 41.91
CA ASN A 1032 31.58 3.76 42.22
C ASN A 1032 31.76 4.23 43.68
N GLY A 1033 30.73 4.05 44.52
CA GLY A 1033 30.78 4.33 45.96
C GLY A 1033 30.62 5.78 46.38
N ARG A 1034 30.19 6.64 45.45
CA ARG A 1034 29.83 8.04 45.74
C ARG A 1034 28.41 8.12 46.30
N GLU A 1035 28.11 9.22 46.97
CA GLU A 1035 26.75 9.52 47.46
C GLU A 1035 25.98 10.41 46.47
N ILE A 1036 24.66 10.34 46.53
CA ILE A 1036 23.77 11.33 45.88
C ILE A 1036 22.99 12.12 46.94
N SER A 1037 23.09 13.45 46.88
CA SER A 1037 22.46 14.35 47.85
C SER A 1037 20.95 14.50 47.66
N ARG A 1038 20.43 14.19 46.47
CA ARG A 1038 18.99 14.27 46.12
C ARG A 1038 18.58 13.12 45.19
N PRO A 1039 17.28 12.78 45.10
CA PRO A 1039 16.78 11.81 44.12
C PRO A 1039 17.10 12.23 42.69
N SER A 1040 17.24 11.24 41.81
CA SER A 1040 17.46 11.44 40.38
C SER A 1040 16.20 11.94 39.67
N LEU A 1041 15.02 11.49 40.13
CA LEU A 1041 13.71 12.00 39.72
C LEU A 1041 13.20 13.03 40.72
N ASP A 1042 12.86 14.22 40.25
CA ASP A 1042 12.27 15.30 41.06
C ASP A 1042 10.75 15.25 40.94
N ILE A 1043 10.05 15.16 42.07
CA ILE A 1043 8.59 15.05 42.11
C ILE A 1043 8.02 16.33 42.74
N PRO A 1044 7.34 17.20 41.97
CA PRO A 1044 6.80 18.45 42.48
C PRO A 1044 5.91 18.26 43.71
N GLY A 1045 6.18 18.99 44.78
CA GLY A 1045 5.39 18.94 46.03
C GLY A 1045 5.79 17.83 47.00
N VAL A 1046 6.70 16.93 46.64
CA VAL A 1046 7.22 15.88 47.53
C VAL A 1046 8.51 16.35 48.19
N LEU A 1047 8.50 16.46 49.53
CA LEU A 1047 9.71 16.74 50.30
C LEU A 1047 10.55 15.47 50.46
N ASN A 1048 11.88 15.61 50.32
CA ASN A 1048 12.80 14.50 50.54
C ASN A 1048 12.79 14.08 52.02
N PRO A 1049 12.66 12.77 52.33
CA PRO A 1049 12.71 12.31 53.71
C PRO A 1049 14.08 12.60 54.33
N VAL A 1050 14.08 13.13 55.57
CA VAL A 1050 15.30 13.51 56.32
C VAL A 1050 16.27 12.33 56.52
N LYS A 1051 15.75 11.10 56.58
CA LYS A 1051 16.53 9.85 56.74
C LYS A 1051 16.57 9.01 55.46
N ARG A 1052 16.86 9.62 54.30
CA ARG A 1052 17.00 8.90 53.03
C ARG A 1052 18.37 8.21 52.92
N LYS A 1053 18.40 7.00 52.35
CA LYS A 1053 19.65 6.34 51.93
C LYS A 1053 20.29 7.11 50.76
N THR A 1054 21.52 7.57 50.91
CA THR A 1054 22.28 8.33 49.89
C THR A 1054 23.37 7.50 49.19
N LYS A 1055 23.65 6.29 49.69
CA LYS A 1055 24.68 5.36 49.23
C LYS A 1055 24.10 3.99 48.93
N LEU A 1056 24.77 3.25 48.03
CA LEU A 1056 24.56 1.82 47.86
C LEU A 1056 25.63 1.02 48.62
N ASN A 1057 25.21 -0.12 49.16
CA ASN A 1057 26.09 -1.14 49.73
C ASN A 1057 26.78 -1.99 48.64
N TYR A 1058 26.35 -1.82 47.40
CA TYR A 1058 26.89 -2.51 46.23
C TYR A 1058 28.01 -1.71 45.57
N ARG A 1059 28.91 -2.41 44.87
CA ARG A 1059 30.07 -1.82 44.16
C ARG A 1059 30.24 -2.44 42.78
N SER A 1060 30.78 -1.65 41.86
CA SER A 1060 31.22 -2.14 40.55
C SER A 1060 32.38 -3.13 40.69
N CYS A 1061 32.41 -4.16 39.85
CA CYS A 1061 33.55 -5.07 39.76
C CYS A 1061 34.69 -4.45 38.95
N THR A 1062 35.75 -4.02 39.63
CA THR A 1062 37.00 -3.59 38.97
C THR A 1062 37.86 -4.80 38.62
N ALA A 1063 38.50 -4.80 37.45
CA ALA A 1063 39.54 -5.78 37.12
C ALA A 1063 40.64 -5.75 38.20
N ARG A 1064 40.98 -6.90 38.78
CA ARG A 1064 42.14 -7.02 39.69
C ARG A 1064 43.37 -6.41 38.99
N ARG A 1065 43.92 -5.32 39.53
CA ARG A 1065 45.36 -5.07 39.38
C ARG A 1065 46.06 -6.24 40.10
N ALA A 1066 46.91 -6.98 39.39
CA ALA A 1066 47.73 -8.02 39.98
C ALA A 1066 48.46 -7.44 41.19
N ALA A 1067 48.13 -7.94 42.38
CA ALA A 1067 48.85 -7.62 43.59
C ALA A 1067 50.17 -8.39 43.57
N THR A 1068 51.24 -7.75 43.10
CA THR A 1068 52.60 -8.23 43.33
C THR A 1068 52.86 -8.09 44.83
N LYS A 1069 52.94 -9.22 45.54
CA LYS A 1069 53.52 -9.27 46.89
C LYS A 1069 54.96 -8.78 46.80
N GLN A 1070 55.27 -7.65 47.41
CA GLN A 1070 56.62 -7.38 47.88
C GLN A 1070 56.55 -7.04 49.36
N GLN A 1071 57.24 -7.88 50.14
CA GLN A 1071 57.51 -7.72 51.54
C GLN A 1071 58.29 -6.44 51.78
N SER A 1072 57.90 -5.74 52.84
CA SER A 1072 58.63 -4.65 53.46
C SER A 1072 59.99 -5.11 53.98
N GLN A 1073 61.06 -4.46 53.53
CA GLN A 1073 62.29 -4.30 54.30
C GLN A 1073 62.70 -2.83 54.26
N GLN A 1074 62.69 -2.21 55.43
CA GLN A 1074 63.24 -0.88 55.70
C GLN A 1074 64.76 -0.90 55.54
N VAL A 1075 65.31 0.07 54.81
CA VAL A 1075 66.63 0.65 55.10
C VAL A 1075 66.54 2.17 54.90
N ASN A 1076 67.11 2.86 55.87
CA ASN A 1076 67.18 4.30 56.05
C ASN A 1076 68.17 4.99 55.09
N GLU A 1077 68.00 6.32 55.04
CA GLU A 1077 69.02 7.36 54.89
C GLU A 1077 69.39 7.98 53.52
N VAL A 1078 69.21 9.31 53.50
CA VAL A 1078 70.19 10.37 53.13
C VAL A 1078 70.22 10.93 51.69
N SER A 1079 69.78 12.19 51.64
CA SER A 1079 70.18 13.37 50.84
C SER A 1079 70.88 13.26 49.48
N SER A 1080 70.41 14.09 48.54
CA SER A 1080 71.15 15.20 47.86
C SER A 1080 70.57 15.38 46.44
N ALA A 1081 69.96 16.54 46.16
CA ALA A 1081 70.54 17.67 45.42
C ALA A 1081 70.86 17.36 43.94
N GLY A 1082 70.21 18.07 43.03
CA GLY A 1082 70.53 18.04 41.60
C GLY A 1082 69.53 18.79 40.74
N GLN A 1083 69.75 20.09 40.56
CA GLN A 1083 69.06 20.98 39.63
C GLN A 1083 69.32 20.63 38.15
N SER A 1084 68.46 21.18 37.27
CA SER A 1084 68.73 21.77 35.93
C SER A 1084 67.70 21.27 34.89
N THR A 1085 66.68 22.06 34.53
CA THR A 1085 66.58 23.18 33.55
C THR A 1085 66.34 22.79 32.08
N HIS A 1086 65.28 23.42 31.53
CA HIS A 1086 65.07 23.85 30.12
C HIS A 1086 64.88 22.75 29.04
N ARG A 1087 64.21 22.95 27.90
CA ARG A 1087 63.23 23.89 27.31
C ARG A 1087 62.83 23.25 25.97
N PHE A 1088 61.57 23.43 25.55
CA PHE A 1088 61.05 23.64 24.18
C PHE A 1088 61.46 22.79 22.94
N SER A 1089 60.41 22.49 22.15
CA SER A 1089 60.27 22.72 20.69
C SER A 1089 60.48 21.59 19.67
N LEU A 1090 59.34 21.17 19.07
CA LEU A 1090 58.97 21.06 17.64
C LEU A 1090 59.78 20.23 16.61
N LEU A 1091 59.02 19.81 15.58
CA LEU A 1091 59.35 19.22 14.26
C LEU A 1091 59.68 17.72 14.27
N SER A 1092 59.42 16.89 13.26
CA SER A 1092 58.46 16.83 12.14
C SER A 1092 58.74 15.50 11.39
N ALA A 1093 57.73 14.99 10.66
CA ALA A 1093 57.84 14.35 9.35
C ALA A 1093 58.05 12.81 9.18
N PHE A 1094 57.47 12.36 8.05
CA PHE A 1094 57.61 11.11 7.28
C PHE A 1094 56.90 9.84 7.78
N THR A 1095 56.29 8.94 6.97
CA THR A 1095 55.56 8.90 5.68
C THR A 1095 55.32 7.40 5.41
N THR A 1096 54.11 7.05 4.92
CA THR A 1096 53.77 5.95 3.96
C THR A 1096 54.31 4.52 4.11
N ILE A 1097 53.42 3.51 4.05
CA ILE A 1097 53.39 2.42 3.03
C ILE A 1097 52.00 1.74 2.99
N VAL A 1098 51.65 1.32 1.78
CA VAL A 1098 50.45 0.76 1.13
C VAL A 1098 49.87 -0.56 1.72
N PRO A 1099 48.56 -0.85 1.57
CA PRO A 1099 47.96 -2.15 1.89
C PRO A 1099 47.84 -3.10 0.67
N LEU A 1100 47.97 -4.40 0.93
CA LEU A 1100 47.85 -5.48 -0.06
C LEU A 1100 46.47 -6.15 0.00
N ILE A 1101 45.96 -6.41 -1.19
CA ILE A 1101 44.66 -6.98 -1.58
C ILE A 1101 44.59 -8.47 -1.25
N LEU A 1102 43.42 -8.97 -0.80
CA LEU A 1102 43.01 -10.36 -1.02
C LEU A 1102 41.48 -10.46 -1.25
N ILE A 1103 41.17 -11.12 -2.36
CA ILE A 1103 39.86 -11.37 -2.97
C ILE A 1103 39.29 -12.68 -2.43
N SER A 1104 37.99 -12.77 -2.15
CA SER A 1104 37.23 -14.03 -2.24
C SER A 1104 35.71 -13.78 -2.38
N THR A 1105 35.28 -13.89 -3.63
CA THR A 1105 34.09 -14.61 -4.15
C THR A 1105 32.82 -14.73 -3.30
N TYR A 1106 31.78 -14.04 -3.76
CA TYR A 1106 30.36 -14.29 -3.51
C TYR A 1106 29.83 -15.45 -4.37
N MET A 1107 29.15 -16.42 -3.78
CA MET A 1107 28.25 -17.34 -4.49
C MET A 1107 26.81 -17.12 -4.03
N LYS A 1108 25.93 -17.00 -5.04
CA LYS A 1108 24.47 -16.99 -4.94
C LYS A 1108 23.95 -18.40 -4.64
N SER A 1109 22.93 -18.49 -3.80
CA SER A 1109 21.79 -19.41 -3.92
C SER A 1109 20.55 -18.71 -3.42
#